data_AF-U5QFH6-F1
#
_entry.id   AF-U5QFH6-F1
#
_cell.length_a   1.000
_cell.length_b   1.000
_cell.length_c   1.000
_cell.angle_alpha   90.00
_cell.angle_beta   90.00
_cell.angle_gamma   90.00
#
_symmetry.space_group_name_H-M   'P 1'
#
loop_
_entity.id
_entity.type
_entity.pdbx_description
1 polymer ?
#
loop_
_entity_poly.entity_id
_entity_poly.type
_entity_poly.pdbx_seq_one_letter_code
_entity_poly.pdbx_strand_id
1 'polypeptide(L)'
;MLSFRCLFGSHRRPSLRLPLAVALAASGLLAALPACAQTAANTIVSDPRVQLFDLEFDQPSARFAYSSSTDGSVWLGYVNPTTGDLLPSSGQGTLIGTQAESPVEACNGPEWAYSNQGPQIVYNKVLNGYANLARTLKMGDLWNDEALVNGLNGVGPVGSKDRNDPRPRISYAGAGFCGPPATKSIDAGGGIYWREIADPSTVHQIPLANAQGVRWVPGATVGQRSLAVSAAVVGPDGKKYRQAFRYWIDTGVAEQLTSDLSDHNSVFFWNAPEYNNELLFFTLINDQAAAVYRQINGVWTNIYTIKSPDPSKPYIESPEPFTHNGKSYAFYVVKDNSDSTNKDAPSEIYVANIDPSAPLNRKVSSDPPGDPLSGKKVRKDPEVFVTKLGPVIFYAAASGLDLNGDGQPDQNAVIWKADTGLGPPQPNDFNGDGKSDILWRNANTGANRIWLMNGATRLSTASLPTIAASTYLLVGGSADFTGDGRADIFWHNPVNGTNILWKMSGTAVVQTINLYTSPDLVWEAAATGDFNSDGATDILWRRRDTGELSVWLMDNTTFVSAVHLPANPGLDWKVGGTGDFNNDSQTDIVLRNSKTGANQIWLMNGTNRTGTVALPTVGDPNWAMRGIADYDNDGNLDILWRYQGTGTLQGAVQYWKMNGVNYTASVSLPTDADLNWTIIGPR
;
A
#
# COMPACT_ATOMS: atom_id res chain seq x y z
N MET A 1 -13.60 -11.86 -54.04
CA MET A 1 -14.46 -11.00 -54.88
C MET A 1 -15.21 -10.07 -53.93
N LEU A 2 -14.76 -8.82 -53.76
CA LEU A 2 -15.28 -7.62 -54.46
C LEU A 2 -16.78 -7.45 -54.15
N SER A 3 -17.27 -6.42 -53.45
CA SER A 3 -17.00 -4.97 -53.49
C SER A 3 -17.80 -4.35 -52.30
N PHE A 4 -17.74 -3.07 -51.88
CA PHE A 4 -17.68 -1.79 -52.58
C PHE A 4 -17.19 -0.69 -51.62
N ARG A 5 -16.56 0.35 -52.20
CA ARG A 5 -16.11 1.58 -51.56
C ARG A 5 -16.82 2.78 -52.21
N CYS A 6 -16.82 3.91 -51.48
CA CYS A 6 -16.78 5.32 -51.92
C CYS A 6 -18.03 6.22 -51.89
N LEU A 7 -17.95 7.20 -50.97
CA LEU A 7 -17.91 8.68 -51.14
C LEU A 7 -19.05 9.43 -51.86
N PHE A 8 -19.56 10.52 -51.24
CA PHE A 8 -19.20 11.94 -51.49
C PHE A 8 -20.18 12.92 -50.80
N GLY A 9 -19.72 14.14 -50.46
CA GLY A 9 -20.61 15.31 -50.33
C GLY A 9 -20.16 16.42 -49.37
N SER A 10 -19.55 17.48 -49.90
CA SER A 10 -19.24 18.76 -49.24
C SER A 10 -20.26 19.84 -49.65
N HIS A 11 -20.59 20.83 -48.80
CA HIS A 11 -21.07 22.17 -49.20
C HIS A 11 -21.01 23.25 -48.09
N ARG A 12 -20.99 24.51 -48.53
CA ARG A 12 -20.54 25.77 -47.88
C ARG A 12 -21.56 26.47 -46.96
N ARG A 13 -21.03 27.44 -46.18
CA ARG A 13 -21.60 28.37 -45.14
C ARG A 13 -22.79 29.27 -45.59
N PRO A 14 -23.48 29.99 -44.66
CA PRO A 14 -23.06 31.37 -44.32
C PRO A 14 -23.28 31.83 -42.85
N SER A 15 -22.68 32.98 -42.53
CA SER A 15 -22.67 33.75 -41.27
C SER A 15 -23.91 34.64 -41.06
N LEU A 16 -24.34 34.83 -39.80
CA LEU A 16 -25.20 35.95 -39.36
C LEU A 16 -24.75 36.44 -37.96
N ARG A 17 -24.79 37.77 -37.71
CA ARG A 17 -24.40 38.45 -36.47
C ARG A 17 -25.62 39.06 -35.73
N LEU A 18 -25.67 38.82 -34.40
CA LEU A 18 -26.22 39.62 -33.26
C LEU A 18 -27.75 39.94 -33.16
N PRO A 19 -28.34 40.29 -31.97
CA PRO A 19 -27.77 40.50 -30.60
C PRO A 19 -28.59 39.95 -29.38
N LEU A 20 -28.04 40.15 -28.18
CA LEU A 20 -28.65 40.45 -26.86
C LEU A 20 -29.46 39.41 -26.04
N ALA A 21 -28.85 39.04 -24.90
CA ALA A 21 -29.35 38.64 -23.58
C ALA A 21 -30.85 38.41 -23.33
N VAL A 22 -31.19 37.20 -22.86
CA VAL A 22 -32.10 36.98 -21.73
C VAL A 22 -31.53 35.86 -20.86
N ALA A 23 -31.27 36.17 -19.60
CA ALA A 23 -30.95 35.19 -18.57
C ALA A 23 -32.22 34.44 -18.17
N LEU A 24 -32.23 33.12 -18.31
CA LEU A 24 -33.12 32.25 -17.54
C LEU A 24 -32.27 31.29 -16.72
N ALA A 25 -32.29 31.48 -15.41
CA ALA A 25 -31.80 30.52 -14.44
C ALA A 25 -32.70 29.28 -14.52
N ALA A 26 -32.23 28.23 -15.18
CA ALA A 26 -32.80 26.90 -15.06
C ALA A 26 -31.98 26.13 -14.02
N SER A 27 -32.48 26.11 -12.79
CA SER A 27 -32.04 25.22 -11.72
C SER A 27 -32.38 23.77 -12.11
N GLY A 28 -31.60 23.20 -13.03
CA GLY A 28 -31.64 21.78 -13.33
C GLY A 28 -30.90 21.04 -12.22
N LEU A 29 -31.63 20.35 -11.34
CA LEU A 29 -31.07 19.22 -10.62
C LEU A 29 -30.56 18.22 -11.67
N LEU A 30 -29.28 18.32 -12.04
CA LEU A 30 -28.56 17.15 -12.54
C LEU A 30 -28.43 16.23 -11.32
N ALA A 31 -29.32 15.26 -11.21
CA ALA A 31 -28.99 14.04 -10.51
C ALA A 31 -27.72 13.51 -11.18
N ALA A 32 -26.59 13.55 -10.45
CA ALA A 32 -25.39 12.87 -10.85
C ALA A 32 -25.75 11.39 -11.00
N LEU A 33 -25.90 10.93 -12.24
CA LEU A 33 -25.81 9.51 -12.52
C LEU A 33 -24.44 9.08 -11.97
N PRO A 34 -24.36 8.03 -11.13
CA PRO A 34 -23.06 7.54 -10.70
C PRO A 34 -22.30 7.20 -11.97
N ALA A 35 -21.19 7.90 -12.20
CA ALA A 35 -20.25 7.49 -13.21
C ALA A 35 -19.87 6.05 -12.85
N CYS A 36 -20.30 5.09 -13.67
CA CYS A 36 -19.74 3.76 -13.63
C CYS A 36 -18.29 3.94 -14.06
N ALA A 37 -17.40 4.25 -13.11
CA ALA A 37 -15.97 4.20 -13.31
C ALA A 37 -15.65 2.72 -13.53
N GLN A 38 -15.77 2.28 -14.78
CA GLN A 38 -15.29 0.97 -15.19
C GLN A 38 -13.78 1.01 -14.96
N THR A 39 -13.29 0.17 -14.06
CA THR A 39 -11.86 -0.03 -13.86
C THR A 39 -11.24 -0.40 -15.21
N ALA A 40 -10.00 0.05 -15.46
CA ALA A 40 -9.29 -0.29 -16.67
C ALA A 40 -9.29 -1.81 -16.89
N ALA A 41 -9.32 -2.26 -18.15
CA ALA A 41 -9.29 -3.68 -18.45
C ALA A 41 -8.04 -4.33 -17.83
N ASN A 42 -8.23 -5.48 -17.18
CA ASN A 42 -7.13 -6.20 -16.55
C ASN A 42 -6.12 -6.62 -17.62
N THR A 43 -4.83 -6.58 -17.28
CA THR A 43 -3.76 -6.86 -18.24
C THR A 43 -2.90 -8.02 -17.76
N ILE A 44 -2.46 -8.85 -18.69
CA ILE A 44 -1.42 -9.86 -18.44
C ILE A 44 -0.09 -9.11 -18.21
N VAL A 45 0.62 -9.48 -17.15
CA VAL A 45 1.94 -8.91 -16.79
C VAL A 45 3.08 -9.92 -16.84
N SER A 46 2.76 -11.20 -16.99
CA SER A 46 3.74 -12.27 -17.16
C SER A 46 3.86 -12.74 -18.63
N ASP A 47 4.99 -13.35 -18.99
CA ASP A 47 5.07 -14.12 -20.23
C ASP A 47 4.05 -15.27 -20.16
N PRO A 48 3.07 -15.36 -21.07
CA PRO A 48 2.02 -16.37 -20.97
C PRO A 48 2.51 -17.81 -21.23
N ARG A 49 3.77 -17.96 -21.67
CA ARG A 49 4.42 -19.26 -21.86
C ARG A 49 5.12 -19.78 -20.59
N VAL A 50 5.22 -18.95 -19.55
CA VAL A 50 5.82 -19.32 -18.27
C VAL A 50 4.72 -19.44 -17.23
N GLN A 51 4.64 -20.59 -16.57
CA GLN A 51 3.71 -20.80 -15.46
C GLN A 51 4.28 -20.17 -14.19
N LEU A 52 3.64 -19.09 -13.75
CA LEU A 52 3.92 -18.45 -12.47
C LEU A 52 2.76 -18.77 -11.53
N PHE A 53 3.08 -19.39 -10.40
CA PHE A 53 2.13 -19.72 -9.35
C PHE A 53 2.61 -19.11 -8.04
N ASP A 54 1.65 -18.60 -7.26
CA ASP A 54 1.83 -18.20 -5.87
C ASP A 54 2.94 -17.14 -5.68
N LEU A 55 2.66 -15.93 -6.18
CA LEU A 55 3.60 -14.81 -6.15
C LEU A 55 3.62 -14.17 -4.77
N GLU A 56 4.77 -14.22 -4.10
CA GLU A 56 4.89 -13.65 -2.76
C GLU A 56 5.68 -12.35 -2.80
N PHE A 57 5.02 -11.21 -2.60
CA PHE A 57 5.62 -9.89 -2.77
C PHE A 57 6.39 -9.39 -1.53
N ASP A 58 7.54 -8.74 -1.77
CA ASP A 58 8.26 -7.91 -0.80
C ASP A 58 8.14 -6.45 -1.23
N GLN A 59 7.11 -5.79 -0.71
CA GLN A 59 6.72 -4.42 -1.05
C GLN A 59 7.91 -3.42 -1.00
N PRO A 60 8.72 -3.34 0.07
CA PRO A 60 9.76 -2.30 0.17
C PRO A 60 10.89 -2.48 -0.84
N SER A 61 11.18 -3.71 -1.28
CA SER A 61 12.25 -3.94 -2.27
C SER A 61 11.72 -4.07 -3.69
N ALA A 62 10.41 -3.91 -3.91
CA ALA A 62 9.75 -4.12 -5.21
C ALA A 62 10.12 -5.46 -5.85
N ARG A 63 10.06 -6.55 -5.08
CA ARG A 63 10.37 -7.91 -5.52
C ARG A 63 9.24 -8.87 -5.23
N PHE A 64 9.31 -10.04 -5.85
CA PHE A 64 8.46 -11.17 -5.50
C PHE A 64 9.22 -12.48 -5.62
N ALA A 65 8.83 -13.46 -4.83
CA ALA A 65 9.30 -14.83 -4.92
C ALA A 65 8.23 -15.72 -5.56
N TYR A 66 8.66 -16.75 -6.29
CA TYR A 66 7.78 -17.84 -6.69
C TYR A 66 8.58 -19.10 -6.95
N SER A 67 7.90 -20.25 -6.96
CA SER A 67 8.48 -21.53 -7.38
C SER A 67 7.86 -21.98 -8.70
N SER A 68 8.73 -22.38 -9.63
CA SER A 68 8.33 -22.96 -10.91
C SER A 68 7.78 -24.37 -10.72
N SER A 69 6.56 -24.58 -11.19
CA SER A 69 5.88 -25.88 -11.18
C SER A 69 6.48 -26.89 -12.17
N THR A 70 7.36 -26.45 -13.09
CA THR A 70 7.88 -27.29 -14.19
C THR A 70 9.24 -27.90 -13.90
N ASP A 71 10.12 -27.17 -13.22
CA ASP A 71 11.52 -27.57 -12.98
C ASP A 71 11.93 -27.47 -11.50
N GLY A 72 11.03 -27.02 -10.61
CA GLY A 72 11.30 -26.85 -9.18
C GLY A 72 12.27 -25.71 -8.86
N SER A 73 12.52 -24.79 -9.79
CA SER A 73 13.34 -23.61 -9.52
C SER A 73 12.60 -22.60 -8.64
N VAL A 74 13.28 -21.98 -7.68
CA VAL A 74 12.77 -20.83 -6.90
C VAL A 74 13.43 -19.56 -7.40
N TRP A 75 12.61 -18.61 -7.83
CA TRP A 75 13.06 -17.37 -8.47
C TRP A 75 12.66 -16.16 -7.64
N LEU A 76 13.54 -15.17 -7.64
CA LEU A 76 13.26 -13.81 -7.21
C LEU A 76 13.08 -12.92 -8.46
N GLY A 77 11.86 -12.44 -8.67
CA GLY A 77 11.51 -11.46 -9.70
C GLY A 77 11.42 -10.05 -9.14
N TYR A 78 11.29 -9.06 -10.02
CA TYR A 78 11.14 -7.66 -9.67
C TYR A 78 9.81 -7.12 -10.20
N VAL A 79 9.25 -6.13 -9.51
CA VAL A 79 8.06 -5.39 -9.93
C VAL A 79 8.47 -3.98 -10.26
N ASN A 80 7.97 -3.42 -11.34
CA ASN A 80 8.08 -1.98 -11.57
C ASN A 80 7.26 -1.25 -10.49
N PRO A 81 7.87 -0.46 -9.59
CA PRO A 81 7.16 0.19 -8.48
C PRO A 81 6.15 1.24 -8.96
N THR A 82 6.26 1.72 -10.19
CA THR A 82 5.32 2.68 -10.77
C THR A 82 4.14 1.98 -11.45
N THR A 83 4.39 0.97 -12.28
CA THR A 83 3.36 0.38 -13.16
C THR A 83 2.82 -0.97 -12.68
N GLY A 84 3.52 -1.65 -11.77
CA GLY A 84 3.20 -3.02 -11.37
C GLY A 84 3.59 -4.10 -12.41
N ASP A 85 4.35 -3.76 -13.45
CA ASP A 85 4.78 -4.78 -14.43
C ASP A 85 5.89 -5.67 -13.86
N LEU A 86 5.87 -6.96 -14.21
CA LEU A 86 6.92 -7.90 -13.80
C LEU A 86 8.20 -7.71 -14.63
N LEU A 87 9.36 -7.73 -13.98
CA LEU A 87 10.67 -7.46 -14.56
C LEU A 87 11.66 -8.61 -14.20
N PRO A 88 12.13 -9.39 -15.19
CA PRO A 88 11.58 -9.51 -16.55
C PRO A 88 10.14 -10.07 -16.51
N SER A 89 9.40 -9.99 -17.61
CA SER A 89 8.04 -10.53 -17.69
C SER A 89 7.96 -12.05 -17.47
N SER A 90 9.06 -12.79 -17.65
CA SER A 90 9.12 -14.21 -17.26
C SER A 90 9.14 -14.42 -15.74
N GLY A 91 9.33 -13.36 -14.94
CA GLY A 91 9.57 -13.41 -13.50
C GLY A 91 10.94 -14.01 -13.10
N GLN A 92 11.69 -14.59 -14.04
CA GLN A 92 12.97 -15.25 -13.80
C GLN A 92 14.10 -14.24 -13.65
N GLY A 93 14.14 -13.52 -12.52
CA GLY A 93 15.21 -12.59 -12.19
C GLY A 93 16.45 -13.31 -11.67
N THR A 94 16.46 -13.63 -10.38
CA THR A 94 17.58 -14.32 -9.72
C THR A 94 17.14 -15.72 -9.27
N LEU A 95 17.86 -16.76 -9.68
CA LEU A 95 17.65 -18.11 -9.16
C LEU A 95 18.19 -18.15 -7.73
N ILE A 96 17.33 -18.47 -6.77
CA ILE A 96 17.70 -18.46 -5.35
C ILE A 96 17.64 -19.85 -4.72
N GLY A 97 16.87 -20.77 -5.30
CA GLY A 97 16.72 -22.13 -4.80
C GLY A 97 16.31 -23.11 -5.88
N THR A 98 16.40 -24.40 -5.56
CA THR A 98 16.09 -25.50 -6.48
C THR A 98 15.30 -26.60 -5.79
N GLN A 99 14.76 -27.53 -6.59
CA GLN A 99 14.00 -28.70 -6.13
C GLN A 99 12.79 -28.34 -5.28
N ALA A 100 12.19 -27.17 -5.51
CA ALA A 100 10.94 -26.80 -4.89
C ALA A 100 9.84 -27.78 -5.28
N GLU A 101 9.00 -28.10 -4.31
CA GLU A 101 7.73 -28.76 -4.55
C GLU A 101 6.78 -27.79 -5.25
N SER A 102 5.95 -28.30 -6.14
CA SER A 102 4.93 -27.47 -6.80
C SER A 102 3.99 -26.86 -5.75
N PRO A 103 3.66 -25.56 -5.81
CA PRO A 103 2.69 -24.94 -4.89
C PRO A 103 1.34 -25.67 -4.85
N VAL A 104 0.96 -26.30 -5.97
CA VAL A 104 -0.26 -27.12 -6.06
C VAL A 104 -0.23 -28.31 -5.10
N GLU A 105 0.93 -28.94 -4.91
CA GLU A 105 1.11 -30.09 -4.02
C GLU A 105 1.46 -29.65 -2.59
N ALA A 106 2.23 -28.57 -2.45
CA ALA A 106 2.63 -28.02 -1.15
C ALA A 106 1.55 -27.19 -0.45
N CYS A 107 0.40 -26.92 -1.10
CA CYS A 107 -0.64 -25.94 -0.77
C CYS A 107 -0.21 -24.47 -0.68
N ASN A 108 1.09 -24.20 -0.63
CA ASN A 108 1.65 -22.87 -0.48
C ASN A 108 3.00 -22.84 -1.20
N GLY A 109 3.30 -21.70 -1.80
CA GLY A 109 4.54 -21.39 -2.47
C GLY A 109 5.59 -20.85 -1.50
N PRO A 110 6.67 -20.27 -2.06
CA PRO A 110 7.77 -19.71 -1.29
C PRO A 110 7.38 -18.43 -0.57
N GLU A 111 7.51 -18.41 0.75
CA GLU A 111 7.08 -17.32 1.62
C GLU A 111 8.26 -16.51 2.16
N TRP A 112 8.08 -15.18 2.26
CA TRP A 112 9.06 -14.34 2.93
C TRP A 112 9.12 -14.61 4.43
N ALA A 113 10.33 -14.82 4.95
CA ALA A 113 10.64 -14.78 6.37
C ALA A 113 11.63 -13.64 6.62
N TYR A 114 11.20 -12.59 7.32
CA TYR A 114 12.07 -11.45 7.57
C TYR A 114 12.97 -11.67 8.79
N SER A 115 14.13 -11.03 8.77
CA SER A 115 15.12 -11.09 9.85
C SER A 115 16.09 -9.93 9.76
N ASN A 116 16.73 -9.61 10.88
CA ASN A 116 17.87 -8.68 10.90
C ASN A 116 19.15 -9.26 10.24
N GLN A 117 19.16 -10.54 9.86
CA GLN A 117 20.27 -11.20 9.17
C GLN A 117 20.20 -11.03 7.64
N GLY A 118 19.14 -10.40 7.12
CA GLY A 118 18.88 -10.23 5.70
C GLY A 118 17.61 -10.95 5.23
N PRO A 119 17.26 -10.81 3.94
CA PRO A 119 16.08 -11.45 3.37
C PRO A 119 16.22 -12.98 3.34
N GLN A 120 15.16 -13.67 3.77
CA GLN A 120 15.03 -15.13 3.68
C GLN A 120 13.69 -15.49 3.05
N ILE A 121 13.69 -16.58 2.28
CA ILE A 121 12.47 -17.18 1.72
C ILE A 121 12.41 -18.63 2.16
N VAL A 122 11.25 -19.08 2.62
CA VAL A 122 11.01 -20.44 3.10
C VAL A 122 10.04 -21.15 2.18
N TYR A 123 10.26 -22.44 1.93
CA TYR A 123 9.47 -23.18 0.95
C TYR A 123 9.58 -24.68 1.19
N ASN A 124 8.78 -25.44 0.46
CA ASN A 124 8.88 -26.90 0.42
C ASN A 124 9.88 -27.35 -0.66
N LYS A 125 10.84 -28.20 -0.27
CA LYS A 125 11.82 -28.83 -1.15
C LYS A 125 11.59 -30.33 -1.21
N VAL A 126 11.62 -30.92 -2.40
CA VAL A 126 11.49 -32.36 -2.61
C VAL A 126 12.85 -33.03 -2.49
N LEU A 127 13.04 -33.80 -1.42
CA LEU A 127 14.25 -34.62 -1.22
C LEU A 127 13.85 -36.09 -1.10
N ASN A 128 14.44 -36.94 -1.96
CA ASN A 128 14.16 -38.38 -2.01
C ASN A 128 12.66 -38.72 -2.13
N GLY A 129 11.88 -37.86 -2.81
CA GLY A 129 10.45 -38.03 -3.00
C GLY A 129 9.58 -37.55 -1.83
N TYR A 130 10.14 -36.87 -0.83
CA TYR A 130 9.40 -36.33 0.30
C TYR A 130 9.51 -34.80 0.37
N ALA A 131 8.41 -34.16 0.78
CA ALA A 131 8.37 -32.76 1.15
C ALA A 131 9.25 -32.49 2.38
N ASN A 132 10.14 -31.50 2.27
CA ASN A 132 10.99 -31.03 3.35
C ASN A 132 10.88 -29.51 3.46
N LEU A 133 10.86 -28.98 4.67
CA LEU A 133 11.03 -27.54 4.87
C LEU A 133 12.43 -27.12 4.41
N ALA A 134 12.52 -26.02 3.67
CA ALA A 134 13.74 -25.44 3.17
C ALA A 134 13.73 -23.93 3.30
N ARG A 135 14.91 -23.32 3.15
CA ARG A 135 15.06 -21.88 3.02
C ARG A 135 16.11 -21.49 2.01
N THR A 136 15.98 -20.29 1.49
CA THR A 136 17.07 -19.53 0.90
C THR A 136 17.36 -18.33 1.80
N LEU A 137 18.63 -18.10 2.14
CA LEU A 137 19.08 -16.96 2.93
C LEU A 137 20.12 -16.18 2.14
N LYS A 138 19.94 -14.86 2.04
CA LYS A 138 20.94 -13.97 1.44
C LYS A 138 22.07 -13.71 2.44
N MET A 139 23.30 -14.10 2.07
CA MET A 139 24.54 -13.81 2.81
C MET A 139 25.51 -13.06 1.91
N GLY A 140 25.67 -11.76 2.15
CA GLY A 140 26.37 -10.87 1.20
C GLY A 140 25.65 -10.86 -0.15
N ASP A 141 26.35 -11.18 -1.22
CA ASP A 141 25.80 -11.24 -2.59
C ASP A 141 25.29 -12.62 -3.01
N LEU A 142 25.41 -13.64 -2.14
CA LEU A 142 25.03 -15.02 -2.45
C LEU A 142 23.73 -15.41 -1.75
N TRP A 143 22.94 -16.24 -2.44
CA TRP A 143 21.80 -16.95 -1.85
C TRP A 143 22.20 -18.38 -1.50
N ASN A 144 22.03 -18.75 -0.23
CA ASN A 144 22.29 -20.09 0.25
C ASN A 144 20.97 -20.87 0.34
N ASP A 145 20.80 -21.85 -0.55
CA ASP A 145 19.66 -22.80 -0.58
C ASP A 145 19.98 -24.02 0.30
N GLU A 146 19.17 -24.24 1.34
CA GLU A 146 19.32 -25.38 2.24
C GLU A 146 17.99 -25.99 2.68
N ALA A 147 17.98 -27.32 2.79
CA ALA A 147 16.92 -28.03 3.50
C ALA A 147 17.13 -27.91 5.01
N LEU A 148 16.05 -27.65 5.74
CA LEU A 148 16.10 -27.48 7.18
C LEU A 148 16.24 -28.85 7.86
N VAL A 149 17.20 -28.96 8.78
CA VAL A 149 17.32 -30.11 9.68
C VAL A 149 16.00 -30.32 10.42
N ASN A 150 15.53 -31.57 10.56
CA ASN A 150 14.20 -31.90 11.10
C ASN A 150 13.01 -31.23 10.36
N GLY A 151 13.16 -30.98 9.06
CA GLY A 151 12.10 -30.41 8.22
C GLY A 151 11.23 -31.45 7.48
N LEU A 152 11.49 -32.75 7.65
CA LEU A 152 10.80 -33.81 6.91
C LEU A 152 9.29 -33.81 7.19
N ASN A 153 8.48 -33.90 6.14
CA ASN A 153 7.01 -33.90 6.14
C ASN A 153 6.32 -32.63 6.67
N GLY A 154 7.05 -31.55 6.91
CA GLY A 154 6.44 -30.23 7.09
C GLY A 154 6.02 -29.65 5.74
N VAL A 155 4.82 -29.07 5.65
CA VAL A 155 4.27 -28.51 4.41
C VAL A 155 3.72 -27.10 4.62
N GLY A 156 3.78 -26.29 3.56
CA GLY A 156 3.31 -24.91 3.52
C GLY A 156 3.93 -24.02 4.60
N PRO A 157 5.27 -23.83 4.64
CA PRO A 157 5.89 -22.95 5.62
C PRO A 157 5.49 -21.50 5.37
N VAL A 158 5.06 -20.82 6.43
CA VAL A 158 4.81 -19.38 6.45
C VAL A 158 5.83 -18.71 7.34
N GLY A 159 6.59 -17.78 6.77
CA GLY A 159 7.62 -17.01 7.46
C GLY A 159 7.05 -15.95 8.38
N SER A 160 7.70 -15.73 9.53
CA SER A 160 7.44 -14.57 10.37
C SER A 160 7.68 -13.30 9.56
N LYS A 161 6.73 -12.37 9.63
CA LYS A 161 6.83 -11.07 8.97
C LYS A 161 7.49 -10.01 9.87
N ASP A 162 8.01 -10.38 11.05
CA ASP A 162 8.77 -9.49 11.93
C ASP A 162 10.19 -9.23 11.37
N ARG A 163 10.40 -8.04 10.80
CA ARG A 163 11.68 -7.64 10.20
C ARG A 163 12.83 -7.55 11.19
N ASN A 164 12.52 -7.37 12.47
CA ASN A 164 13.50 -7.20 13.52
C ASN A 164 13.71 -8.48 14.33
N ASP A 165 13.09 -9.61 13.95
CA ASP A 165 13.25 -10.87 14.66
C ASP A 165 14.72 -11.34 14.58
N PRO A 166 15.44 -11.39 15.73
CA PRO A 166 16.83 -11.84 15.75
C PRO A 166 16.94 -13.37 15.57
N ARG A 167 15.83 -14.09 15.67
CA ARG A 167 15.74 -15.55 15.57
C ARG A 167 14.53 -15.90 14.70
N PRO A 168 14.57 -15.64 13.39
CA PRO A 168 13.41 -15.72 12.51
C PRO A 168 12.74 -17.10 12.58
N ARG A 169 11.42 -17.10 12.47
CA ARG A 169 10.56 -18.26 12.69
C ARG A 169 9.73 -18.60 11.46
N ILE A 170 9.32 -19.86 11.42
CA ILE A 170 8.31 -20.36 10.49
C ILE A 170 7.22 -21.10 11.26
N SER A 171 6.01 -21.01 10.75
CA SER A 171 4.93 -21.95 11.04
C SER A 171 4.69 -22.84 9.84
N TYR A 172 4.20 -24.05 10.05
CA TYR A 172 3.95 -25.01 8.97
C TYR A 172 2.93 -26.06 9.43
N ALA A 173 2.30 -26.75 8.47
CA ALA A 173 1.45 -27.89 8.76
C ALA A 173 2.24 -29.21 8.77
N GLY A 174 1.79 -30.18 9.56
CA GLY A 174 2.35 -31.54 9.55
C GLY A 174 1.95 -32.36 8.32
N ALA A 175 2.47 -33.59 8.24
CA ALA A 175 2.21 -34.53 7.15
C ALA A 175 0.72 -34.77 6.90
N GLY A 176 0.31 -34.85 5.63
CA GLY A 176 -1.07 -35.19 5.22
C GLY A 176 -2.08 -34.04 5.25
N PHE A 177 -1.61 -32.82 5.54
CA PHE A 177 -2.44 -31.61 5.51
C PHE A 177 -2.69 -31.10 4.08
N CYS A 178 -1.77 -31.40 3.17
CA CYS A 178 -1.74 -30.97 1.78
C CYS A 178 -1.78 -32.15 0.80
N GLY A 179 -2.36 -31.92 -0.38
CA GLY A 179 -2.57 -32.92 -1.42
C GLY A 179 -3.99 -33.52 -1.44
N PRO A 180 -4.53 -33.95 -2.60
CA PRO A 180 -5.88 -34.48 -2.71
C PRO A 180 -6.10 -35.83 -1.99
N PRO A 181 -7.22 -36.00 -1.26
CA PRO A 181 -8.17 -34.94 -0.89
C PRO A 181 -7.62 -34.15 0.30
N ALA A 182 -7.34 -32.86 0.08
CA ALA A 182 -7.06 -31.93 1.16
C ALA A 182 -8.38 -31.75 1.89
N THR A 183 -8.61 -32.54 2.93
CA THR A 183 -9.91 -32.53 3.61
C THR A 183 -9.99 -31.27 4.47
N LYS A 184 -10.77 -30.27 4.02
CA LYS A 184 -11.26 -29.15 4.86
C LYS A 184 -12.12 -29.62 6.05
N SER A 185 -12.23 -30.94 6.28
CA SER A 185 -13.03 -31.52 7.34
C SER A 185 -12.52 -31.09 8.70
N ILE A 186 -13.44 -30.76 9.59
CA ILE A 186 -13.15 -30.53 11.00
C ILE A 186 -12.62 -31.79 11.71
N ASP A 187 -12.64 -32.95 11.04
CA ASP A 187 -12.14 -34.24 11.53
C ASP A 187 -10.80 -34.66 10.91
N ALA A 188 -10.23 -33.86 9.99
CA ALA A 188 -8.93 -34.14 9.38
C ALA A 188 -7.81 -33.97 10.43
N GLY A 189 -7.13 -35.07 10.77
CA GLY A 189 -6.00 -35.04 11.68
C GLY A 189 -4.80 -34.34 11.04
N GLY A 190 -4.30 -33.28 11.66
CA GLY A 190 -3.12 -32.54 11.24
C GLY A 190 -2.82 -31.43 12.24
N GLY A 191 -1.57 -31.35 12.71
CA GLY A 191 -1.13 -30.31 13.63
C GLY A 191 -0.52 -29.13 12.89
N ILE A 192 -0.68 -27.93 13.44
CA ILE A 192 0.14 -26.77 13.09
C ILE A 192 1.34 -26.74 14.02
N TYR A 193 2.50 -26.49 13.45
CA TYR A 193 3.77 -26.40 14.14
C TYR A 193 4.40 -25.03 13.91
N TRP A 194 5.32 -24.66 14.79
CA TRP A 194 6.24 -23.56 14.57
C TRP A 194 7.62 -23.92 15.09
N ARG A 195 8.64 -23.27 14.54
CA ARG A 195 10.04 -23.36 14.99
C ARG A 195 10.79 -22.10 14.64
N GLU A 196 11.92 -21.91 15.29
CA GLU A 196 12.97 -21.08 14.73
C GLU A 196 13.60 -21.78 13.52
N ILE A 197 13.85 -21.00 12.48
CA ILE A 197 14.32 -21.52 11.20
C ILE A 197 15.68 -22.23 11.40
N ALA A 198 16.61 -21.55 12.08
CA ALA A 198 17.98 -22.02 12.27
C ALA A 198 18.16 -23.01 13.44
N ASP A 199 17.16 -23.20 14.32
CA ASP A 199 17.27 -24.08 15.49
C ASP A 199 16.21 -25.20 15.45
N PRO A 200 16.58 -26.39 14.96
CA PRO A 200 15.65 -27.52 14.84
C PRO A 200 15.21 -28.12 16.18
N SER A 201 15.79 -27.69 17.32
CA SER A 201 15.34 -28.13 18.65
C SER A 201 14.08 -27.41 19.13
N THR A 202 13.70 -26.31 18.47
CA THR A 202 12.56 -25.45 18.83
C THR A 202 11.27 -25.83 18.11
N VAL A 203 11.09 -27.10 17.73
CA VAL A 203 9.85 -27.55 17.10
C VAL A 203 8.75 -27.64 18.15
N HIS A 204 7.69 -26.87 17.98
CA HIS A 204 6.53 -26.84 18.86
C HIS A 204 5.25 -27.07 18.05
N GLN A 205 4.40 -27.99 18.51
CA GLN A 205 3.04 -28.14 18.00
C GLN A 205 2.10 -27.20 18.76
N ILE A 206 1.22 -26.51 18.05
CA ILE A 206 0.15 -25.71 18.67
C ILE A 206 -0.83 -26.67 19.37
N PRO A 207 -1.16 -26.48 20.66
CA PRO A 207 -1.99 -27.39 21.44
C PRO A 207 -3.50 -27.19 21.17
N LEU A 208 -3.89 -27.08 19.90
CA LEU A 208 -5.26 -26.89 19.46
C LEU A 208 -5.67 -28.05 18.54
N ALA A 209 -6.84 -28.64 18.81
CA ALA A 209 -7.35 -29.77 18.04
C ALA A 209 -7.71 -29.34 16.62
N ASN A 210 -7.18 -30.06 15.63
CA ASN A 210 -7.44 -29.85 14.20
C ASN A 210 -7.24 -28.38 13.78
N ALA A 211 -6.14 -27.79 14.25
CA ALA A 211 -5.78 -26.42 13.91
C ALA A 211 -5.47 -26.29 12.42
N GLN A 212 -5.93 -25.21 11.78
CA GLN A 212 -5.76 -24.92 10.35
C GLN A 212 -5.60 -23.42 10.09
N GLY A 213 -5.10 -23.07 8.90
CA GLY A 213 -5.00 -21.68 8.43
C GLY A 213 -4.13 -20.84 9.35
N VAL A 214 -2.81 -20.98 9.21
CA VAL A 214 -1.84 -20.31 10.09
C VAL A 214 -1.29 -19.04 9.45
N ARG A 215 -1.33 -17.94 10.20
CA ARG A 215 -0.75 -16.64 9.82
C ARG A 215 -0.05 -16.02 11.02
N TRP A 216 1.07 -15.34 10.80
CA TRP A 216 1.73 -14.57 11.85
C TRP A 216 0.97 -13.27 12.12
N VAL A 217 0.76 -12.96 13.41
CA VAL A 217 0.14 -11.70 13.81
C VAL A 217 1.19 -10.59 13.74
N PRO A 218 0.95 -9.50 12.99
CA PRO A 218 1.92 -8.42 12.81
C PRO A 218 2.15 -7.60 14.08
N GLY A 219 3.27 -6.88 14.13
CA GLY A 219 3.59 -5.92 15.20
C GLY A 219 3.90 -6.55 16.57
N ALA A 220 4.08 -7.87 16.63
CA ALA A 220 4.31 -8.57 17.88
C ALA A 220 5.80 -8.51 18.30
N THR A 221 6.08 -7.91 19.45
CA THR A 221 7.44 -7.87 20.02
C THR A 221 7.75 -9.14 20.80
N VAL A 222 9.02 -9.36 21.15
CA VAL A 222 9.45 -10.49 22.01
C VAL A 222 8.62 -10.53 23.30
N GLY A 223 7.96 -11.66 23.56
CA GLY A 223 7.02 -11.84 24.67
C GLY A 223 5.56 -11.70 24.28
N GLN A 224 5.27 -11.19 23.08
CA GLN A 224 3.91 -10.98 22.55
C GLN A 224 3.70 -11.66 21.18
N ARG A 225 4.69 -12.41 20.68
CA ARG A 225 4.61 -13.09 19.38
C ARG A 225 3.49 -14.10 19.35
N SER A 226 2.71 -14.09 18.27
CA SER A 226 1.53 -14.93 18.17
C SER A 226 1.18 -15.32 16.75
N LEU A 227 0.47 -16.44 16.62
CA LEU A 227 -0.10 -16.98 15.41
C LEU A 227 -1.62 -16.87 15.47
N ALA A 228 -2.23 -16.51 14.34
CA ALA A 228 -3.64 -16.64 14.10
C ALA A 228 -3.89 -18.02 13.50
N VAL A 229 -4.83 -18.76 14.09
CA VAL A 229 -5.24 -20.08 13.60
C VAL A 229 -6.74 -20.26 13.78
N SER A 230 -7.30 -21.20 13.03
CA SER A 230 -8.65 -21.70 13.26
C SER A 230 -8.55 -23.10 13.85
N ALA A 231 -9.43 -23.50 14.77
CA ALA A 231 -9.38 -24.83 15.39
C ALA A 231 -10.77 -25.35 15.77
N ALA A 232 -10.91 -26.66 15.93
CA ALA A 232 -12.18 -27.31 16.24
C ALA A 232 -12.56 -27.15 17.71
N VAL A 233 -13.80 -26.73 17.96
CA VAL A 233 -14.42 -26.61 19.29
C VAL A 233 -15.75 -27.35 19.29
N VAL A 234 -16.06 -28.06 20.37
CA VAL A 234 -17.38 -28.69 20.54
C VAL A 234 -18.36 -27.65 21.10
N GLY A 235 -19.38 -27.32 20.32
CA GLY A 235 -20.43 -26.41 20.72
C GLY A 235 -21.37 -26.98 21.79
N PRO A 236 -22.20 -26.15 22.42
CA PRO A 236 -23.22 -26.58 23.39
C PRO A 236 -24.24 -27.60 22.83
N ASP A 237 -24.40 -27.67 21.52
CA ASP A 237 -25.27 -28.64 20.84
C ASP A 237 -24.59 -29.99 20.54
N GLY A 238 -23.33 -30.16 20.98
CA GLY A 238 -22.53 -31.37 20.77
C GLY A 238 -21.88 -31.47 19.39
N LYS A 239 -22.10 -30.51 18.49
CA LYS A 239 -21.44 -30.47 17.18
C LYS A 239 -20.09 -29.81 17.26
N LYS A 240 -19.20 -30.14 16.33
CA LYS A 240 -17.93 -29.44 16.18
C LYS A 240 -18.11 -28.23 15.27
N TYR A 241 -17.56 -27.10 15.68
CA TYR A 241 -17.45 -25.88 14.91
C TYR A 241 -15.99 -25.45 14.84
N ARG A 242 -15.58 -24.88 13.73
CA ARG A 242 -14.27 -24.25 13.66
C ARG A 242 -14.37 -22.84 14.21
N GLN A 243 -13.47 -22.46 15.11
CA GLN A 243 -13.45 -21.14 15.74
C GLN A 243 -12.08 -20.49 15.53
N ALA A 244 -12.03 -19.15 15.55
CA ALA A 244 -10.80 -18.39 15.43
C ALA A 244 -10.04 -18.35 16.76
N PHE A 245 -8.72 -18.46 16.71
CA PHE A 245 -7.82 -18.43 17.86
C PHE A 245 -6.62 -17.54 17.59
N ARG A 246 -6.12 -16.93 18.67
CA ARG A 246 -4.78 -16.35 18.74
C ARG A 246 -3.92 -17.17 19.69
N TYR A 247 -2.80 -17.69 19.21
CA TYR A 247 -1.86 -18.48 19.98
C TYR A 247 -0.56 -17.73 20.19
N TRP A 248 -0.20 -17.41 21.44
CA TRP A 248 1.08 -16.77 21.77
C TRP A 248 2.18 -17.82 21.87
N ILE A 249 3.15 -17.73 20.97
CA ILE A 249 4.25 -18.69 20.89
C ILE A 249 5.19 -18.60 22.09
N ASP A 250 5.28 -17.42 22.70
CA ASP A 250 6.21 -17.13 23.80
C ASP A 250 5.70 -17.68 25.15
N THR A 251 4.38 -17.76 25.32
CA THR A 251 3.75 -18.20 26.58
C THR A 251 3.04 -19.55 26.45
N GLY A 252 2.79 -20.01 25.23
CA GLY A 252 2.02 -21.22 24.96
C GLY A 252 0.51 -21.06 25.20
N VAL A 253 0.02 -19.84 25.40
CA VAL A 253 -1.40 -19.56 25.66
C VAL A 253 -2.16 -19.45 24.34
N ALA A 254 -3.36 -20.06 24.28
CA ALA A 254 -4.32 -19.87 23.19
C ALA A 254 -5.56 -19.12 23.70
N GLU A 255 -5.92 -18.01 23.07
CA GLU A 255 -7.19 -17.29 23.24
C GLU A 255 -8.14 -17.70 22.12
N GLN A 256 -9.35 -18.12 22.48
CA GLN A 256 -10.45 -18.29 21.54
C GLN A 256 -11.10 -16.92 21.27
N LEU A 257 -11.17 -16.52 20.00
CA LEU A 257 -11.62 -15.19 19.57
C LEU A 257 -13.11 -15.16 19.21
N THR A 258 -13.64 -16.29 18.71
CA THR A 258 -15.05 -16.44 18.32
C THR A 258 -15.70 -17.61 19.05
N SER A 259 -17.01 -17.56 19.27
CA SER A 259 -17.73 -18.61 20.01
C SER A 259 -19.16 -18.89 19.54
N ASP A 260 -19.56 -18.32 18.40
CA ASP A 260 -20.87 -18.57 17.82
C ASP A 260 -20.94 -19.92 17.08
N LEU A 261 -22.17 -20.39 16.80
CA LEU A 261 -22.44 -21.68 16.18
C LEU A 261 -22.27 -21.67 14.64
N SER A 262 -21.15 -21.11 14.17
CA SER A 262 -20.76 -21.07 12.75
C SER A 262 -19.31 -21.52 12.59
N ASP A 263 -18.91 -21.90 11.38
CA ASP A 263 -17.51 -22.22 11.08
C ASP A 263 -16.73 -20.95 10.74
N HIS A 264 -15.60 -20.76 11.42
CA HIS A 264 -14.67 -19.64 11.23
C HIS A 264 -13.35 -20.12 10.62
N ASN A 265 -13.00 -19.56 9.46
CA ASN A 265 -11.78 -19.88 8.68
C ASN A 265 -10.96 -18.62 8.39
N SER A 266 -9.75 -18.78 7.85
CA SER A 266 -8.94 -17.67 7.31
C SER A 266 -8.83 -16.49 8.27
N VAL A 267 -8.10 -16.69 9.37
CA VAL A 267 -7.96 -15.69 10.43
C VAL A 267 -6.75 -14.80 10.11
N PHE A 268 -7.00 -13.53 9.80
CA PHE A 268 -5.97 -12.54 9.52
C PHE A 268 -6.03 -11.42 10.51
N PHE A 269 -4.87 -11.01 11.02
CA PHE A 269 -4.72 -9.84 11.86
C PHE A 269 -3.95 -8.75 11.10
N TRP A 270 -4.33 -7.49 11.31
CA TRP A 270 -3.60 -6.32 10.81
C TRP A 270 -3.79 -5.15 11.77
N ASN A 271 -2.87 -4.18 11.70
CA ASN A 271 -3.03 -2.91 12.40
C ASN A 271 -3.88 -1.99 11.52
N ALA A 272 -5.06 -1.59 12.00
CA ALA A 272 -6.00 -0.80 11.20
C ALA A 272 -5.78 0.70 11.42
N PRO A 273 -5.34 1.46 10.40
CA PRO A 273 -4.99 2.86 10.61
C PRO A 273 -6.17 3.73 11.08
N GLU A 274 -7.37 3.48 10.58
CA GLU A 274 -8.62 4.17 10.97
C GLU A 274 -9.07 3.92 12.41
N TYR A 275 -8.47 2.96 13.08
CA TYR A 275 -8.69 2.70 14.49
C TYR A 275 -7.41 2.97 15.29
N ASN A 276 -6.64 4.00 14.94
CA ASN A 276 -5.39 4.39 15.63
C ASN A 276 -4.33 3.28 15.67
N ASN A 277 -4.24 2.47 14.60
CA ASN A 277 -3.41 1.26 14.51
C ASN A 277 -3.74 0.21 15.57
N GLU A 278 -4.97 0.20 16.09
CA GLU A 278 -5.45 -0.93 16.86
C GLU A 278 -5.35 -2.20 16.02
N LEU A 279 -4.98 -3.29 16.68
CA LEU A 279 -4.91 -4.60 16.07
C LEU A 279 -6.34 -5.12 15.87
N LEU A 280 -6.74 -5.30 14.61
CA LEU A 280 -8.00 -5.93 14.22
C LEU A 280 -7.75 -7.34 13.71
N PHE A 281 -8.81 -8.12 13.63
CA PHE A 281 -8.78 -9.34 12.83
C PHE A 281 -10.05 -9.51 12.01
N PHE A 282 -9.98 -10.33 10.97
CA PHE A 282 -11.17 -10.86 10.33
C PHE A 282 -11.09 -12.38 10.24
N THR A 283 -12.25 -12.99 10.07
CA THR A 283 -12.38 -14.41 9.77
C THR A 283 -13.56 -14.63 8.82
N LEU A 284 -13.46 -15.65 7.97
CA LEU A 284 -14.56 -16.11 7.14
C LEU A 284 -15.56 -16.91 7.96
N ILE A 285 -16.84 -16.54 7.87
CA ILE A 285 -17.96 -17.27 8.45
C ILE A 285 -18.59 -18.13 7.35
N ASN A 286 -18.53 -19.45 7.53
CA ASN A 286 -19.06 -20.47 6.61
C ASN A 286 -18.61 -20.26 5.14
N ASP A 287 -17.44 -19.66 4.93
CA ASP A 287 -16.90 -19.24 3.64
C ASP A 287 -17.85 -18.31 2.84
N GLN A 288 -18.78 -17.60 3.49
CA GLN A 288 -19.79 -16.75 2.82
C GLN A 288 -19.74 -15.28 3.23
N ALA A 289 -19.02 -14.96 4.30
CA ALA A 289 -18.87 -13.60 4.80
C ALA A 289 -17.52 -13.45 5.48
N ALA A 290 -16.85 -12.30 5.31
CA ALA A 290 -15.67 -11.95 6.10
C ALA A 290 -16.10 -10.99 7.21
N ALA A 291 -16.08 -11.46 8.46
CA ALA A 291 -16.44 -10.67 9.64
C ALA A 291 -15.21 -10.02 10.24
N VAL A 292 -15.26 -8.69 10.42
CA VAL A 292 -14.19 -7.85 10.96
C VAL A 292 -14.45 -7.57 12.43
N TYR A 293 -13.47 -7.89 13.26
CA TYR A 293 -13.55 -7.77 14.71
C TYR A 293 -12.56 -6.75 15.24
N ARG A 294 -13.02 -5.96 16.22
CA ARG A 294 -12.23 -4.98 16.97
C ARG A 294 -12.44 -5.21 18.46
N GLN A 295 -11.43 -4.97 19.29
CA GLN A 295 -11.61 -4.99 20.75
C GLN A 295 -12.35 -3.73 21.22
N ILE A 296 -13.50 -3.91 21.87
CA ILE A 296 -14.27 -2.83 22.50
C ILE A 296 -14.47 -3.22 23.96
N ASN A 297 -13.93 -2.42 24.89
CA ASN A 297 -13.95 -2.70 26.33
C ASN A 297 -13.40 -4.09 26.70
N GLY A 298 -12.34 -4.53 26.01
CA GLY A 298 -11.70 -5.83 26.22
C GLY A 298 -12.43 -7.03 25.62
N VAL A 299 -13.47 -6.80 24.80
CA VAL A 299 -14.23 -7.86 24.12
C VAL A 299 -14.10 -7.71 22.61
N TRP A 300 -13.74 -8.80 21.93
CA TRP A 300 -13.77 -8.87 20.47
C TRP A 300 -15.20 -8.74 19.97
N THR A 301 -15.48 -7.64 19.27
CA THR A 301 -16.81 -7.29 18.75
C THR A 301 -16.76 -7.25 17.24
N ASN A 302 -17.67 -7.96 16.57
CA ASN A 302 -17.86 -7.84 15.13
C ASN A 302 -18.39 -6.43 14.82
N ILE A 303 -17.57 -5.61 14.17
CA ILE A 303 -17.91 -4.21 13.83
C ILE A 303 -18.40 -4.07 12.39
N TYR A 304 -18.08 -5.03 11.52
CA TYR A 304 -18.45 -4.99 10.11
C TYR A 304 -18.38 -6.38 9.48
N THR A 305 -19.21 -6.65 8.47
CA THR A 305 -19.22 -7.94 7.78
C THR A 305 -19.32 -7.73 6.28
N ILE A 306 -18.26 -8.14 5.58
CA ILE A 306 -18.16 -8.09 4.13
C ILE A 306 -18.84 -9.34 3.56
N LYS A 307 -19.67 -9.16 2.54
CA LYS A 307 -20.31 -10.23 1.78
C LYS A 307 -20.09 -10.01 0.29
N SER A 308 -20.24 -11.06 -0.50
CA SER A 308 -20.30 -10.94 -1.96
C SER A 308 -21.44 -10.01 -2.37
N PRO A 309 -21.19 -8.99 -3.20
CA PRO A 309 -22.25 -8.18 -3.80
C PRO A 309 -23.09 -8.96 -4.82
N ASP A 310 -22.56 -10.06 -5.36
CA ASP A 310 -23.26 -10.93 -6.30
C ASP A 310 -23.87 -12.14 -5.54
N PRO A 311 -25.20 -12.17 -5.33
CA PRO A 311 -25.84 -13.26 -4.59
C PRO A 311 -25.76 -14.61 -5.33
N SER A 312 -25.44 -14.62 -6.63
CA SER A 312 -25.19 -15.87 -7.38
C SER A 312 -23.80 -16.45 -7.10
N LYS A 313 -22.90 -15.64 -6.53
CA LYS A 313 -21.55 -16.04 -6.12
C LYS A 313 -21.33 -15.78 -4.63
N PRO A 314 -22.01 -16.51 -3.72
CA PRO A 314 -22.02 -16.17 -2.30
C PRO A 314 -20.73 -16.57 -1.55
N TYR A 315 -19.90 -17.44 -2.13
CA TYR A 315 -18.73 -17.97 -1.44
C TYR A 315 -17.51 -17.08 -1.64
N ILE A 316 -16.76 -16.85 -0.56
CA ILE A 316 -15.58 -16.01 -0.49
C ILE A 316 -14.35 -16.91 -0.31
N GLU A 317 -13.31 -16.67 -1.11
CA GLU A 317 -12.02 -17.35 -1.06
C GLU A 317 -10.87 -16.36 -1.05
N SER A 318 -9.73 -16.80 -0.49
CA SER A 318 -8.47 -16.05 -0.38
C SER A 318 -8.65 -14.58 0.00
N PRO A 319 -9.40 -14.25 1.09
CA PRO A 319 -9.46 -12.88 1.56
C PRO A 319 -8.16 -12.53 2.27
N GLU A 320 -7.58 -11.37 1.97
CA GLU A 320 -6.47 -10.82 2.76
C GLU A 320 -6.65 -9.30 2.99
N PRO A 321 -6.20 -8.77 4.15
CA PRO A 321 -6.28 -7.36 4.45
C PRO A 321 -5.07 -6.60 3.89
N PHE A 322 -5.27 -5.36 3.49
CA PHE A 322 -4.19 -4.42 3.20
C PHE A 322 -4.56 -3.01 3.60
N THR A 323 -3.57 -2.15 3.74
CA THR A 323 -3.78 -0.73 4.09
C THR A 323 -3.32 0.16 2.96
N HIS A 324 -4.07 1.22 2.68
CA HIS A 324 -3.72 2.24 1.71
C HIS A 324 -4.35 3.59 2.08
N ASN A 325 -3.60 4.69 1.98
CA ASN A 325 -4.06 6.04 2.33
C ASN A 325 -4.79 6.09 3.69
N GLY A 326 -4.15 5.53 4.73
CA GLY A 326 -4.67 5.55 6.09
C GLY A 326 -5.97 4.76 6.31
N LYS A 327 -6.36 3.86 5.40
CA LYS A 327 -7.55 3.00 5.56
C LYS A 327 -7.23 1.55 5.33
N SER A 328 -8.04 0.68 5.93
CA SER A 328 -7.96 -0.76 5.74
C SER A 328 -8.96 -1.23 4.67
N TYR A 329 -8.48 -2.15 3.85
CA TYR A 329 -9.21 -2.81 2.79
C TYR A 329 -9.03 -4.32 2.90
N ALA A 330 -9.91 -5.07 2.28
CA ALA A 330 -9.74 -6.49 2.02
C ALA A 330 -10.02 -6.75 0.53
N PHE A 331 -9.14 -7.48 -0.13
CA PHE A 331 -9.46 -8.09 -1.42
C PHE A 331 -9.92 -9.53 -1.19
N TYR A 332 -10.73 -10.06 -2.11
CA TYR A 332 -11.19 -11.44 -2.02
C TYR A 332 -11.75 -11.94 -3.35
N VAL A 333 -11.76 -13.27 -3.53
CA VAL A 333 -12.39 -13.95 -4.66
C VAL A 333 -13.82 -14.34 -4.28
N VAL A 334 -14.76 -14.22 -5.22
CA VAL A 334 -16.14 -14.74 -5.07
C VAL A 334 -16.50 -15.79 -6.10
N LYS A 335 -17.28 -16.79 -5.68
CA LYS A 335 -17.70 -17.96 -6.48
C LYS A 335 -19.10 -18.46 -6.17
N ASP A 336 -19.66 -19.20 -7.11
CA ASP A 336 -20.98 -19.86 -7.03
C ASP A 336 -20.97 -21.20 -6.27
N ASN A 337 -19.79 -21.70 -5.91
CA ASN A 337 -19.61 -22.92 -5.13
C ASN A 337 -18.52 -22.74 -4.08
N SER A 338 -18.59 -23.55 -3.03
CA SER A 338 -17.66 -23.53 -1.88
C SER A 338 -16.38 -24.35 -2.09
N ASP A 339 -16.22 -25.01 -3.24
CA ASP A 339 -15.06 -25.85 -3.51
C ASP A 339 -13.92 -25.02 -4.08
N SER A 340 -12.97 -24.70 -3.19
CA SER A 340 -11.76 -23.96 -3.55
C SER A 340 -10.82 -24.70 -4.48
N THR A 341 -11.03 -25.99 -4.76
CA THR A 341 -10.25 -26.72 -5.76
C THR A 341 -10.87 -26.71 -7.15
N ASN A 342 -12.12 -26.23 -7.29
CA ASN A 342 -12.82 -26.19 -8.56
C ASN A 342 -12.13 -25.24 -9.56
N LYS A 343 -11.75 -25.81 -10.72
CA LYS A 343 -11.03 -25.15 -11.82
C LYS A 343 -11.94 -24.68 -12.96
N ASP A 344 -13.23 -24.98 -12.89
CA ASP A 344 -14.22 -24.65 -13.93
C ASP A 344 -15.19 -23.55 -13.50
N ALA A 345 -15.28 -23.29 -12.20
CA ALA A 345 -16.19 -22.31 -11.63
C ALA A 345 -15.74 -20.86 -11.85
N PRO A 346 -16.48 -20.07 -12.65
CA PRO A 346 -16.11 -18.68 -12.91
C PRO A 346 -16.10 -17.90 -11.60
N SER A 347 -15.10 -17.03 -11.47
CA SER A 347 -14.85 -16.30 -10.23
C SER A 347 -14.53 -14.85 -10.51
N GLU A 348 -14.75 -14.00 -9.52
CA GLU A 348 -14.52 -12.57 -9.61
C GLU A 348 -13.71 -12.10 -8.41
N ILE A 349 -12.97 -11.00 -8.57
CA ILE A 349 -12.18 -10.40 -7.49
C ILE A 349 -12.83 -9.07 -7.12
N TYR A 350 -13.01 -8.88 -5.82
CA TYR A 350 -13.54 -7.66 -5.22
C TYR A 350 -12.52 -7.05 -4.28
N VAL A 351 -12.59 -5.73 -4.13
CA VAL A 351 -11.95 -4.97 -3.06
C VAL A 351 -13.03 -4.27 -2.26
N ALA A 352 -13.03 -4.48 -0.96
CA ALA A 352 -13.91 -3.83 -0.01
C ALA A 352 -13.12 -3.04 1.03
N ASN A 353 -13.69 -1.96 1.54
CA ASN A 353 -13.19 -1.37 2.78
C ASN A 353 -13.90 -1.95 3.99
N ILE A 354 -13.33 -1.74 5.17
CA ILE A 354 -13.89 -2.23 6.44
C ILE A 354 -14.71 -1.17 7.20
N ASP A 355 -14.71 0.08 6.71
CA ASP A 355 -15.34 1.22 7.37
C ASP A 355 -16.82 1.31 6.96
N PRO A 356 -17.77 1.03 7.88
CA PRO A 356 -19.19 1.09 7.58
C PRO A 356 -19.71 2.51 7.28
N SER A 357 -18.96 3.55 7.66
CA SER A 357 -19.35 4.95 7.41
C SER A 357 -19.10 5.41 5.98
N ALA A 358 -18.27 4.67 5.22
CA ALA A 358 -17.90 5.01 3.85
C ALA A 358 -17.81 3.78 2.95
N PRO A 359 -18.83 2.90 2.88
CA PRO A 359 -18.70 1.55 2.34
C PRO A 359 -18.22 1.52 0.88
N LEU A 360 -17.21 0.69 0.62
CA LEU A 360 -16.72 0.32 -0.69
C LEU A 360 -16.78 -1.20 -0.80
N ASN A 361 -17.36 -1.70 -1.88
CA ASN A 361 -17.29 -3.12 -2.25
C ASN A 361 -17.40 -3.24 -3.77
N ARG A 362 -16.25 -3.26 -4.43
CA ARG A 362 -16.12 -3.03 -5.88
C ARG A 362 -15.47 -4.24 -6.53
N LYS A 363 -16.10 -4.72 -7.61
CA LYS A 363 -15.48 -5.69 -8.51
C LYS A 363 -14.29 -5.02 -9.20
N VAL A 364 -13.11 -5.61 -9.05
CA VAL A 364 -11.87 -5.14 -9.72
C VAL A 364 -11.46 -6.06 -10.86
N SER A 365 -11.92 -7.32 -10.83
CA SER A 365 -11.66 -8.24 -11.94
C SER A 365 -12.47 -7.88 -13.19
N SER A 366 -11.82 -7.86 -14.35
CA SER A 366 -12.47 -7.77 -15.66
C SER A 366 -11.89 -8.80 -16.65
N ASP A 367 -12.60 -9.05 -17.74
CA ASP A 367 -12.08 -9.82 -18.88
C ASP A 367 -11.80 -8.84 -20.03
N PRO A 368 -10.63 -8.90 -20.69
CA PRO A 368 -10.36 -8.07 -21.86
C PRO A 368 -11.34 -8.34 -23.02
N PRO A 369 -11.63 -7.33 -23.85
CA PRO A 369 -12.38 -7.55 -25.08
C PRO A 369 -11.72 -8.61 -25.97
N GLY A 370 -12.50 -9.62 -26.39
CA GLY A 370 -12.02 -10.69 -27.26
C GLY A 370 -11.38 -11.89 -26.54
N ASP A 371 -11.37 -11.90 -25.20
CA ASP A 371 -10.90 -13.04 -24.42
C ASP A 371 -11.83 -14.27 -24.63
N PRO A 372 -11.34 -15.42 -25.12
CA PRO A 372 -12.17 -16.59 -25.36
C PRO A 372 -12.67 -17.26 -24.08
N LEU A 373 -12.10 -16.90 -22.93
CA LEU A 373 -12.54 -17.35 -21.60
C LEU A 373 -13.41 -16.31 -20.89
N SER A 374 -13.88 -15.27 -21.59
CA SER A 374 -14.74 -14.25 -20.99
C SER A 374 -15.98 -14.88 -20.33
N GLY A 375 -16.25 -14.48 -19.08
CA GLY A 375 -17.33 -15.02 -18.24
C GLY A 375 -17.05 -16.41 -17.66
N LYS A 376 -15.93 -17.05 -18.02
CA LYS A 376 -15.55 -18.41 -17.60
C LYS A 376 -14.25 -18.48 -16.81
N LYS A 377 -13.54 -17.36 -16.64
CA LYS A 377 -12.25 -17.35 -15.95
C LYS A 377 -12.35 -17.75 -14.48
N VAL A 378 -11.50 -18.68 -14.11
CA VAL A 378 -11.17 -19.01 -12.72
C VAL A 378 -9.92 -18.22 -12.34
N ARG A 379 -10.04 -17.47 -11.25
CA ARG A 379 -9.04 -16.55 -10.71
C ARG A 379 -8.62 -17.08 -9.35
N LYS A 380 -7.32 -17.10 -9.11
CA LYS A 380 -6.71 -17.75 -7.96
C LYS A 380 -5.63 -16.86 -7.37
N ASP A 381 -5.44 -17.06 -6.07
CA ASP A 381 -4.34 -16.53 -5.26
C ASP A 381 -4.08 -15.05 -5.57
N PRO A 382 -5.09 -14.19 -5.32
CA PRO A 382 -4.90 -12.77 -5.50
C PRO A 382 -3.92 -12.22 -4.48
N GLU A 383 -3.06 -11.30 -4.92
CA GLU A 383 -2.01 -10.69 -4.10
C GLU A 383 -1.94 -9.20 -4.38
N VAL A 384 -1.64 -8.39 -3.36
CA VAL A 384 -1.59 -6.93 -3.52
C VAL A 384 -0.16 -6.41 -3.58
N PHE A 385 0.06 -5.43 -4.47
CA PHE A 385 1.23 -4.57 -4.43
C PHE A 385 0.78 -3.12 -4.59
N VAL A 386 1.32 -2.23 -3.77
CA VAL A 386 1.06 -0.79 -3.86
C VAL A 386 2.08 -0.17 -4.81
N THR A 387 1.62 0.28 -5.97
CA THR A 387 2.44 1.03 -6.92
C THR A 387 2.31 2.54 -6.66
N LYS A 388 3.13 3.34 -7.33
CA LYS A 388 2.95 4.81 -7.33
C LYS A 388 1.61 5.25 -7.88
N LEU A 389 1.02 4.49 -8.81
CA LEU A 389 -0.31 4.79 -9.35
C LEU A 389 -1.44 4.28 -8.45
N GLY A 390 -1.11 3.52 -7.42
CA GLY A 390 -2.05 2.95 -6.46
C GLY A 390 -1.91 1.43 -6.30
N PRO A 391 -2.72 0.82 -5.41
CA PRO A 391 -2.74 -0.62 -5.20
C PRO A 391 -3.26 -1.35 -6.45
N VAL A 392 -2.57 -2.42 -6.82
CA VAL A 392 -2.99 -3.36 -7.85
C VAL A 392 -3.10 -4.76 -7.26
N ILE A 393 -4.08 -5.53 -7.72
CA ILE A 393 -4.25 -6.94 -7.37
C ILE A 393 -3.70 -7.81 -8.49
N PHE A 394 -2.64 -8.54 -8.20
CA PHE A 394 -2.15 -9.63 -9.04
C PHE A 394 -2.98 -10.86 -8.80
N TYR A 395 -3.21 -11.68 -9.82
CA TYR A 395 -3.87 -12.97 -9.64
C TYR A 395 -3.50 -13.93 -10.76
N ALA A 396 -3.54 -15.23 -10.46
CA ALA A 396 -3.35 -16.28 -11.44
C ALA A 396 -4.67 -16.59 -12.16
N ALA A 397 -4.66 -16.63 -13.49
CA ALA A 397 -5.77 -17.13 -14.30
C ALA A 397 -5.26 -17.61 -15.66
N ALA A 398 -6.06 -18.44 -16.35
CA ALA A 398 -5.73 -18.88 -17.70
C ALA A 398 -5.60 -17.69 -18.66
N SER A 399 -4.60 -17.73 -19.55
CA SER A 399 -4.34 -16.67 -20.53
C SER A 399 -5.46 -16.55 -21.56
N GLY A 400 -6.07 -17.68 -21.92
CA GLY A 400 -7.03 -17.75 -23.03
C GLY A 400 -6.37 -17.53 -24.40
N LEU A 401 -5.03 -17.53 -24.48
CA LEU A 401 -4.30 -17.39 -25.74
C LEU A 401 -4.02 -18.77 -26.33
N ASP A 402 -4.10 -18.90 -27.65
CA ASP A 402 -3.62 -20.08 -28.38
C ASP A 402 -2.13 -19.89 -28.68
N LEU A 403 -1.25 -20.26 -27.74
CA LEU A 403 0.20 -20.06 -27.86
C LEU A 403 0.86 -21.14 -28.72
N ASN A 404 0.20 -22.29 -28.93
CA ASN A 404 0.73 -23.44 -29.67
C ASN A 404 0.19 -23.52 -31.12
N GLY A 405 -0.82 -22.71 -31.47
CA GLY A 405 -1.42 -22.62 -32.80
C GLY A 405 -2.37 -23.76 -33.16
N ASP A 406 -2.89 -24.50 -32.19
CA ASP A 406 -3.78 -25.65 -32.39
C ASP A 406 -5.28 -25.27 -32.46
N GLY A 407 -5.60 -23.98 -32.30
CA GLY A 407 -6.95 -23.45 -32.30
C GLY A 407 -7.68 -23.59 -30.96
N GLN A 408 -7.00 -24.02 -29.89
CA GLN A 408 -7.53 -24.07 -28.53
C GLN A 408 -6.83 -23.07 -27.60
N PRO A 409 -7.54 -22.45 -26.65
CA PRO A 409 -6.90 -21.59 -25.66
C PRO A 409 -6.06 -22.40 -24.68
N ASP A 410 -4.83 -21.97 -24.43
CA ASP A 410 -3.98 -22.51 -23.37
C ASP A 410 -4.58 -22.22 -21.99
N GLN A 411 -4.60 -23.27 -21.17
CA GLN A 411 -5.09 -23.25 -19.79
C GLN A 411 -3.98 -22.95 -18.77
N ASN A 412 -2.81 -22.52 -19.24
CA ASN A 412 -1.68 -22.18 -18.37
C ASN A 412 -2.02 -21.00 -17.47
N ALA A 413 -1.69 -21.11 -16.18
CA ALA A 413 -1.79 -20.00 -15.25
C ALA A 413 -0.80 -18.90 -15.63
N VAL A 414 -1.33 -17.71 -15.88
CA VAL A 414 -0.55 -16.49 -16.11
C VAL A 414 -0.98 -15.44 -15.10
N ILE A 415 -0.10 -14.47 -14.87
CA ILE A 415 -0.33 -13.42 -13.90
C ILE A 415 -1.00 -12.25 -14.59
N TRP A 416 -2.17 -11.91 -14.08
CA TRP A 416 -2.92 -10.73 -14.43
C TRP A 416 -2.75 -9.68 -13.33
N LYS A 417 -2.85 -8.40 -13.70
CA LYS A 417 -3.06 -7.31 -12.74
C LYS A 417 -4.42 -6.66 -12.94
N ALA A 418 -5.04 -6.30 -11.82
CA ALA A 418 -6.26 -5.50 -11.74
C ALA A 418 -5.97 -4.21 -10.98
N ASP A 419 -6.30 -3.07 -11.57
CA ASP A 419 -6.31 -1.80 -10.83
C ASP A 419 -7.44 -1.80 -9.81
N THR A 420 -7.11 -1.48 -8.56
CA THR A 420 -8.11 -1.38 -7.49
C THR A 420 -8.99 -0.14 -7.64
N GLY A 421 -8.52 0.88 -8.36
CA GLY A 421 -9.16 2.19 -8.48
C GLY A 421 -9.18 2.96 -7.17
N LEU A 422 -8.23 2.70 -6.27
CA LEU A 422 -8.03 3.46 -5.02
C LEU A 422 -7.09 4.67 -5.22
N GLY A 423 -6.45 4.77 -6.38
CA GLY A 423 -5.57 5.88 -6.73
C GLY A 423 -4.20 5.84 -6.04
N PRO A 424 -3.32 6.79 -6.38
CA PRO A 424 -1.95 6.85 -5.87
C PRO A 424 -1.91 7.08 -4.34
N PRO A 425 -0.76 6.84 -3.70
CA PRO A 425 -0.51 7.30 -2.33
C PRO A 425 -0.68 8.82 -2.23
N GLN A 426 -1.40 9.30 -1.23
CA GLN A 426 -1.70 10.73 -1.09
C GLN A 426 -1.04 11.33 0.14
N PRO A 427 -0.04 12.23 -0.02
CA PRO A 427 0.51 12.93 1.11
C PRO A 427 -0.58 13.82 1.72
N ASN A 428 -0.57 13.97 3.05
CA ASN A 428 -1.52 14.83 3.76
C ASN A 428 -3.00 14.49 3.62
N ASP A 429 -3.36 13.26 3.31
CA ASP A 429 -4.75 12.81 3.38
C ASP A 429 -5.16 12.59 4.85
N PHE A 430 -5.55 13.66 5.55
CA PHE A 430 -5.89 13.57 6.97
C PHE A 430 -7.19 12.79 7.17
N ASN A 431 -8.14 12.80 6.23
CA ASN A 431 -9.42 12.11 6.36
C ASN A 431 -9.47 10.72 5.70
N GLY A 432 -8.38 10.29 5.04
CA GLY A 432 -8.24 9.00 4.36
C GLY A 432 -9.14 8.87 3.12
N ASP A 433 -9.55 9.98 2.50
CA ASP A 433 -10.49 9.95 1.36
C ASP A 433 -9.81 9.81 -0.01
N GLY A 434 -8.50 9.55 0.00
CA GLY A 434 -7.64 9.41 -1.16
C GLY A 434 -7.34 10.74 -1.83
N LYS A 435 -7.29 11.85 -1.08
CA LYS A 435 -6.95 13.19 -1.60
C LYS A 435 -6.13 13.98 -0.59
N SER A 436 -5.15 14.73 -1.08
CA SER A 436 -4.33 15.59 -0.22
C SER A 436 -5.10 16.78 0.36
N ASP A 437 -5.02 16.94 1.66
CA ASP A 437 -5.53 18.10 2.38
C ASP A 437 -4.45 19.17 2.62
N ILE A 438 -4.87 20.37 3.00
CA ILE A 438 -3.94 21.51 3.20
C ILE A 438 -3.86 21.88 4.67
N LEU A 439 -2.64 21.87 5.22
CA LEU A 439 -2.36 22.27 6.59
C LEU A 439 -2.00 23.77 6.68
N TRP A 440 -2.67 24.48 7.57
CA TRP A 440 -2.54 25.91 7.77
C TRP A 440 -2.12 26.26 9.20
N ARG A 441 -1.33 27.32 9.34
CA ARG A 441 -0.93 27.91 10.61
C ARG A 441 -1.04 29.42 10.58
N ASN A 442 -1.59 30.01 11.63
CA ASN A 442 -1.60 31.45 11.82
C ASN A 442 -0.26 31.88 12.43
N ALA A 443 0.51 32.69 11.71
CA ALA A 443 1.84 33.15 12.10
C ALA A 443 1.84 34.08 13.32
N ASN A 444 0.71 34.70 13.66
CA ASN A 444 0.61 35.61 14.81
C ASN A 444 0.12 34.89 16.07
N THR A 445 -0.94 34.08 15.93
CA THR A 445 -1.57 33.42 17.09
C THR A 445 -1.02 32.03 17.34
N GLY A 446 -0.48 31.37 16.32
CA GLY A 446 -0.09 29.97 16.37
C GLY A 446 -1.27 28.98 16.27
N ALA A 447 -2.47 29.47 15.91
CA ALA A 447 -3.62 28.62 15.63
C ALA A 447 -3.34 27.76 14.39
N ASN A 448 -3.85 26.52 14.37
CA ASN A 448 -3.63 25.58 13.29
C ASN A 448 -4.97 25.04 12.79
N ARG A 449 -5.07 24.73 11.49
CA ARG A 449 -6.27 24.13 10.90
C ARG A 449 -5.93 23.33 9.65
N ILE A 450 -6.79 22.37 9.33
CA ILE A 450 -6.73 21.58 8.11
C ILE A 450 -7.90 22.01 7.21
N TRP A 451 -7.63 22.26 5.94
CA TRP A 451 -8.67 22.31 4.92
C TRP A 451 -8.82 20.92 4.34
N LEU A 452 -9.99 20.31 4.56
CA LEU A 452 -10.33 19.04 3.94
C LEU A 452 -10.71 19.30 2.48
N MET A 453 -9.99 18.68 1.54
CA MET A 453 -10.04 19.01 0.12
C MET A 453 -10.71 17.91 -0.73
N ASN A 454 -11.23 18.31 -1.88
CA ASN A 454 -11.61 17.43 -2.96
C ASN A 454 -11.16 18.04 -4.29
N GLY A 455 -9.95 17.68 -4.70
CA GLY A 455 -9.22 18.36 -5.74
C GLY A 455 -9.15 19.86 -5.48
N ALA A 456 -9.64 20.67 -6.42
CA ALA A 456 -9.63 22.12 -6.28
C ALA A 456 -10.66 22.70 -5.28
N THR A 457 -11.50 21.88 -4.65
CA THR A 457 -12.60 22.33 -3.78
C THR A 457 -12.28 22.09 -2.31
N ARG A 458 -12.49 23.09 -1.44
CA ARG A 458 -12.48 22.88 0.02
C ARG A 458 -13.83 22.39 0.50
N LEU A 459 -13.88 21.17 1.02
CA LEU A 459 -15.09 20.56 1.59
C LEU A 459 -15.43 21.14 2.97
N SER A 460 -14.45 21.22 3.86
CA SER A 460 -14.64 21.73 5.21
C SER A 460 -13.31 22.20 5.84
N THR A 461 -13.36 22.62 7.09
CA THR A 461 -12.17 23.04 7.85
C THR A 461 -12.21 22.44 9.24
N ALA A 462 -11.14 21.77 9.64
CA ALA A 462 -10.96 21.23 10.98
C ALA A 462 -9.94 22.08 11.74
N SER A 463 -10.26 22.46 12.98
CA SER A 463 -9.33 23.19 13.84
C SER A 463 -8.44 22.21 14.59
N LEU A 464 -7.15 22.55 14.70
CA LEU A 464 -6.16 21.80 15.48
C LEU A 464 -5.76 22.59 16.74
N PRO A 465 -5.10 21.95 17.72
CA PRO A 465 -4.57 22.65 18.88
C PRO A 465 -3.70 23.85 18.48
N THR A 466 -3.70 24.89 19.32
CA THR A 466 -2.85 26.06 19.12
C THR A 466 -1.50 25.83 19.79
N ILE A 467 -0.41 26.01 19.04
CA ILE A 467 0.95 26.15 19.60
C ILE A 467 1.35 27.60 19.41
N ALA A 468 1.64 28.33 20.49
CA ALA A 468 2.02 29.74 20.43
C ALA A 468 3.10 30.00 19.36
N ALA A 469 2.92 31.06 18.58
CA ALA A 469 3.80 31.39 17.45
C ALA A 469 5.26 31.63 17.89
N SER A 470 5.48 32.06 19.13
CA SER A 470 6.80 32.30 19.71
C SER A 470 7.57 31.04 20.10
N THR A 471 6.91 29.87 20.14
CA THR A 471 7.50 28.66 20.75
C THR A 471 8.03 27.69 19.70
N TYR A 472 7.26 27.39 18.66
CA TYR A 472 7.67 26.48 17.58
C TYR A 472 7.43 27.12 16.21
N LEU A 473 8.44 27.06 15.33
CA LEU A 473 8.26 27.32 13.91
C LEU A 473 7.95 25.99 13.23
N LEU A 474 6.79 25.90 12.61
CA LEU A 474 6.48 24.75 11.77
C LEU A 474 7.18 24.95 10.43
N VAL A 475 8.36 24.35 10.33
CA VAL A 475 9.14 24.26 9.09
C VAL A 475 9.53 22.79 8.98
N GLY A 476 9.13 22.11 7.91
CA GLY A 476 9.39 20.69 7.73
C GLY A 476 8.24 19.94 7.06
N GLY A 477 6.99 20.31 7.31
CA GLY A 477 5.83 19.72 6.63
C GLY A 477 5.08 18.70 7.48
N SER A 478 4.28 17.89 6.80
CA SER A 478 3.51 16.79 7.35
C SER A 478 3.65 15.62 6.39
N ALA A 479 3.82 14.43 6.96
CA ALA A 479 4.22 13.20 6.28
C ALA A 479 4.02 12.02 7.25
N ASP A 480 4.07 10.79 6.75
CA ASP A 480 3.91 9.60 7.59
C ASP A 480 5.22 9.27 8.32
N PHE A 481 5.39 9.82 9.52
CA PHE A 481 6.57 9.59 10.36
C PHE A 481 6.43 8.33 11.21
N THR A 482 5.22 7.79 11.34
CA THR A 482 4.95 6.63 12.19
C THR A 482 4.78 5.32 11.42
N GLY A 483 4.79 5.38 10.08
CA GLY A 483 4.68 4.23 9.18
C GLY A 483 3.28 3.63 9.15
N ASP A 484 2.25 4.43 9.49
CA ASP A 484 0.88 3.96 9.59
C ASP A 484 -0.05 4.35 8.44
N GLY A 485 0.55 4.93 7.40
CA GLY A 485 -0.11 5.38 6.20
C GLY A 485 -0.89 6.69 6.38
N ARG A 486 -0.72 7.40 7.51
CA ARG A 486 -1.37 8.68 7.78
C ARG A 486 -0.34 9.80 7.90
N ALA A 487 -0.75 11.01 7.53
CA ALA A 487 0.11 12.18 7.70
C ALA A 487 0.18 12.61 9.17
N ASP A 488 1.38 12.62 9.72
CA ASP A 488 1.74 13.23 11.00
C ASP A 488 2.23 14.67 10.80
N ILE A 489 2.28 15.47 11.87
CA ILE A 489 2.71 16.88 11.80
C ILE A 489 4.01 17.07 12.59
N PHE A 490 5.08 17.43 11.90
CA PHE A 490 6.39 17.70 12.48
C PHE A 490 6.53 19.16 12.90
N TRP A 491 7.08 19.38 14.10
CA TRP A 491 7.29 20.69 14.69
C TRP A 491 8.74 20.86 15.14
N HIS A 492 9.33 21.99 14.78
CA HIS A 492 10.70 22.36 15.19
C HIS A 492 10.70 23.65 16.01
N ASN A 493 11.48 23.68 17.08
CA ASN A 493 11.76 24.90 17.82
C ASN A 493 13.15 25.44 17.44
N PRO A 494 13.24 26.54 16.68
CA PRO A 494 14.53 27.09 16.26
C PRO A 494 15.30 27.80 17.38
N VAL A 495 14.67 28.00 18.55
CA VAL A 495 15.27 28.71 19.69
C VAL A 495 16.05 27.75 20.58
N ASN A 496 15.56 26.52 20.76
CA ASN A 496 16.19 25.53 21.64
C ASN A 496 16.43 24.17 20.98
N GLY A 497 16.08 24.01 19.70
CA GLY A 497 16.31 22.81 18.91
C GLY A 497 15.31 21.68 19.12
N THR A 498 14.35 21.80 20.04
CA THR A 498 13.42 20.71 20.34
C THR A 498 12.55 20.39 19.14
N ASN A 499 12.41 19.11 18.84
CA ASN A 499 11.55 18.60 17.77
C ASN A 499 10.44 17.76 18.39
N ILE A 500 9.19 18.00 17.97
CA ILE A 500 8.05 17.17 18.38
C ILE A 500 7.25 16.75 17.15
N LEU A 501 6.61 15.59 17.25
CA LEU A 501 5.68 15.08 16.26
C LEU A 501 4.29 15.04 16.89
N TRP A 502 3.30 15.58 16.21
CA TRP A 502 1.91 15.26 16.48
C TRP A 502 1.53 14.04 15.66
N LYS A 503 1.34 12.92 16.36
CA LYS A 503 0.74 11.74 15.75
C LYS A 503 -0.74 12.02 15.50
N MET A 504 -1.17 11.83 14.27
CA MET A 504 -2.52 12.18 13.84
C MET A 504 -3.41 10.94 13.68
N SER A 505 -4.69 11.12 13.93
CA SER A 505 -5.73 10.18 13.50
C SER A 505 -6.92 10.99 13.02
N GLY A 506 -7.19 10.91 11.72
CA GLY A 506 -8.10 11.87 11.13
C GLY A 506 -7.54 13.30 11.25
N THR A 507 -8.41 14.19 11.69
CA THR A 507 -8.07 15.58 12.04
C THR A 507 -7.77 15.77 13.54
N ALA A 508 -7.57 14.68 14.30
CA ALA A 508 -7.28 14.74 15.73
C ALA A 508 -5.79 14.43 16.02
N VAL A 509 -5.23 15.16 16.98
CA VAL A 509 -3.91 14.84 17.56
C VAL A 509 -4.12 13.77 18.63
N VAL A 510 -3.61 12.56 18.40
CA VAL A 510 -3.77 11.43 19.34
C VAL A 510 -2.59 11.28 20.28
N GLN A 511 -1.40 11.75 19.89
CA GLN A 511 -0.21 11.71 20.71
C GLN A 511 0.76 12.83 20.32
N THR A 512 1.55 13.31 21.28
CA THR A 512 2.75 14.12 21.01
C THR A 512 3.99 13.30 21.33
N ILE A 513 4.88 13.15 20.36
CA ILE A 513 6.12 12.37 20.47
C ILE A 513 7.30 13.35 20.44
N ASN A 514 8.23 13.21 21.38
CA ASN A 514 9.48 13.97 21.33
C ASN A 514 10.46 13.28 20.40
N LEU A 515 11.01 14.03 19.44
CA LEU A 515 12.05 13.56 18.54
C LEU A 515 13.42 14.03 19.02
N TYR A 516 14.47 13.57 18.34
CA TYR A 516 15.84 14.02 18.60
C TYR A 516 15.94 15.55 18.56
N THR A 517 16.50 16.16 19.60
CA THR A 517 16.67 17.61 19.70
C THR A 517 17.86 18.05 18.87
N SER A 518 17.66 18.98 17.93
CA SER A 518 18.77 19.53 17.13
C SER A 518 19.71 20.33 18.02
N PRO A 519 20.99 19.95 18.15
CA PRO A 519 21.94 20.74 18.94
C PRO A 519 22.40 21.99 18.21
N ASP A 520 22.30 22.02 16.88
CA ASP A 520 22.76 23.14 16.06
C ASP A 520 21.56 23.96 15.55
N LEU A 521 21.40 25.14 16.15
CA LEU A 521 20.28 26.05 15.91
C LEU A 521 20.42 26.83 14.60
N VAL A 522 21.54 26.74 13.88
CA VAL A 522 21.67 27.42 12.57
C VAL A 522 20.85 26.73 11.48
N TRP A 523 20.51 25.45 11.69
CA TRP A 523 19.68 24.65 10.79
C TRP A 523 18.19 24.91 11.02
N GLU A 524 17.46 25.06 9.93
CA GLU A 524 16.00 25.08 9.88
C GLU A 524 15.53 23.84 9.12
N ALA A 525 14.55 23.11 9.66
CA ALA A 525 13.90 22.07 8.89
C ALA A 525 13.21 22.71 7.67
N ALA A 526 13.22 22.06 6.51
CA ALA A 526 12.87 22.68 5.23
C ALA A 526 11.74 21.93 4.52
N ALA A 527 11.79 20.60 4.53
CA ALA A 527 10.83 19.69 3.89
C ALA A 527 10.99 18.27 4.46
N THR A 528 10.13 17.35 4.02
CA THR A 528 10.14 15.93 4.40
C THR A 528 10.02 15.00 3.19
N GLY A 529 10.68 13.85 3.24
CA GLY A 529 10.59 12.85 2.17
C GLY A 529 11.53 11.68 2.43
N ASP A 530 11.39 10.61 1.68
CA ASP A 530 12.24 9.41 1.80
C ASP A 530 13.48 9.57 0.90
N PHE A 531 14.63 9.92 1.48
CA PHE A 531 15.88 10.20 0.76
C PHE A 531 16.82 8.99 0.69
N ASN A 532 16.43 7.84 1.26
CA ASN A 532 17.22 6.60 1.21
C ASN A 532 16.44 5.37 0.68
N SER A 533 15.17 5.58 0.30
CA SER A 533 14.25 4.57 -0.22
C SER A 533 13.96 3.43 0.76
N ASP A 534 13.99 3.67 2.06
CA ASP A 534 13.67 2.66 3.07
C ASP A 534 12.20 2.64 3.50
N GLY A 535 11.40 3.58 2.98
CA GLY A 535 9.98 3.75 3.28
C GLY A 535 9.69 4.61 4.50
N ALA A 536 10.70 5.06 5.24
CA ALA A 536 10.53 6.01 6.34
C ALA A 536 10.61 7.46 5.84
N THR A 537 9.92 8.36 6.54
CA THR A 537 10.00 9.80 6.26
C THR A 537 11.27 10.39 6.88
N ASP A 538 12.19 10.89 6.04
CA ASP A 538 13.35 11.68 6.47
C ASP A 538 13.04 13.18 6.55
N ILE A 539 13.95 13.93 7.19
CA ILE A 539 13.83 15.38 7.35
C ILE A 539 14.94 16.10 6.59
N LEU A 540 14.57 16.96 5.63
CA LEU A 540 15.51 17.85 4.95
C LEU A 540 15.70 19.12 5.78
N TRP A 541 16.93 19.42 6.14
CA TRP A 541 17.37 20.61 6.84
C TRP A 541 18.11 21.55 5.90
N ARG A 542 17.93 22.85 6.12
CA ARG A 542 18.64 23.93 5.43
C ARG A 542 19.38 24.79 6.43
N ARG A 543 20.60 25.17 6.09
CA ARG A 543 21.41 26.05 6.92
C ARG A 543 21.08 27.51 6.63
N ARG A 544 20.79 28.31 7.68
CA ARG A 544 20.31 29.70 7.50
C ARG A 544 21.35 30.68 6.98
N ASP A 545 22.63 30.44 7.26
CA ASP A 545 23.76 31.33 6.97
C ASP A 545 24.49 31.00 5.65
N THR A 546 24.43 29.76 5.17
CA THR A 546 25.10 29.34 3.92
C THR A 546 24.13 28.85 2.84
N GLY A 547 22.93 28.39 3.22
CA GLY A 547 22.00 27.71 2.34
C GLY A 547 22.31 26.23 2.10
N GLU A 548 23.32 25.66 2.78
CA GLU A 548 23.64 24.23 2.74
C GLU A 548 22.42 23.37 3.09
N LEU A 549 22.36 22.17 2.54
CA LEU A 549 21.30 21.20 2.81
C LEU A 549 21.89 19.96 3.51
N SER A 550 21.15 19.41 4.46
CA SER A 550 21.46 18.14 5.11
C SER A 550 20.18 17.35 5.33
N VAL A 551 20.22 16.04 5.16
CA VAL A 551 19.11 15.14 5.47
C VAL A 551 19.39 14.46 6.79
N TRP A 552 18.41 14.48 7.69
CA TRP A 552 18.38 13.55 8.81
C TRP A 552 17.67 12.29 8.35
N LEU A 553 18.43 11.20 8.27
CA LEU A 553 17.88 9.88 8.01
C LEU A 553 17.16 9.38 9.25
N MET A 554 15.93 8.93 9.07
CA MET A 554 15.02 8.53 10.13
C MET A 554 14.66 7.05 9.99
N ASP A 555 14.44 6.38 11.11
CA ASP A 555 13.70 5.12 11.18
C ASP A 555 12.43 5.41 11.97
N ASN A 556 11.36 5.69 11.22
CA ASN A 556 10.11 6.23 11.76
C ASN A 556 10.36 7.46 12.65
N THR A 557 10.05 7.38 13.94
CA THR A 557 10.26 8.47 14.90
C THR A 557 11.68 8.55 15.47
N THR A 558 12.61 7.72 15.00
CA THR A 558 13.98 7.64 15.53
C THR A 558 14.97 8.30 14.58
N PHE A 559 15.79 9.22 15.10
CA PHE A 559 16.92 9.77 14.34
C PHE A 559 18.04 8.73 14.22
N VAL A 560 18.47 8.44 12.99
CA VAL A 560 19.55 7.48 12.70
C VAL A 560 20.86 8.20 12.46
N SER A 561 20.91 9.12 11.51
CA SER A 561 22.13 9.85 11.17
C SER A 561 21.84 11.14 10.38
N ALA A 562 22.84 12.00 10.23
CA ALA A 562 22.76 13.20 9.39
C ALA A 562 23.73 13.11 8.21
N VAL A 563 23.23 13.35 6.99
CA VAL A 563 23.99 13.32 5.74
C VAL A 563 23.97 14.71 5.12
N HIS A 564 25.13 15.28 4.80
CA HIS A 564 25.21 16.57 4.11
C HIS A 564 25.09 16.37 2.60
N LEU A 565 24.26 17.16 1.94
CA LEU A 565 24.16 17.13 0.49
C LEU A 565 25.38 17.81 -0.13
N PRO A 566 26.07 17.19 -1.11
CA PRO A 566 27.22 17.81 -1.77
C PRO A 566 26.88 19.10 -2.52
N ALA A 567 25.66 19.21 -3.03
CA ALA A 567 25.20 20.40 -3.75
C ALA A 567 24.63 21.44 -2.78
N ASN A 568 25.19 22.65 -2.81
CA ASN A 568 24.67 23.80 -2.05
C ASN A 568 23.89 24.74 -2.98
N PRO A 569 22.59 24.98 -2.76
CA PRO A 569 21.81 25.90 -3.59
C PRO A 569 22.14 27.37 -3.29
N GLY A 570 22.67 27.69 -2.10
CA GLY A 570 23.01 29.03 -1.67
C GLY A 570 21.84 29.80 -1.03
N LEU A 571 22.16 30.98 -0.49
CA LEU A 571 21.25 31.77 0.33
C LEU A 571 19.98 32.26 -0.37
N ASP A 572 20.08 32.57 -1.66
CA ASP A 572 18.95 33.10 -2.43
C ASP A 572 17.89 32.04 -2.75
N TRP A 573 18.25 30.76 -2.69
CA TRP A 573 17.37 29.64 -2.99
C TRP A 573 16.73 29.07 -1.73
N LYS A 574 15.41 28.91 -1.79
CA LYS A 574 14.56 28.33 -0.75
C LYS A 574 13.99 27.00 -1.23
N VAL A 575 13.88 26.04 -0.32
CA VAL A 575 13.16 24.78 -0.56
C VAL A 575 11.67 25.08 -0.64
N GLY A 576 11.05 24.68 -1.75
CA GLY A 576 9.61 24.75 -1.98
C GLY A 576 8.88 23.51 -1.45
N GLY A 577 9.56 22.36 -1.51
CA GLY A 577 9.17 21.07 -0.97
C GLY A 577 9.92 19.94 -1.67
N THR A 578 9.51 18.70 -1.41
CA THR A 578 10.16 17.48 -1.90
C THR A 578 9.15 16.49 -2.48
N GLY A 579 9.63 15.56 -3.30
CA GLY A 579 8.84 14.47 -3.86
C GLY A 579 9.41 13.97 -5.18
N ASP A 580 8.98 12.80 -5.66
CA ASP A 580 9.47 12.20 -6.90
C ASP A 580 8.79 12.81 -8.13
N PHE A 581 9.48 13.72 -8.84
CA PHE A 581 8.93 14.41 -10.02
C PHE A 581 9.24 13.69 -11.33
N ASN A 582 10.17 12.73 -11.35
CA ASN A 582 10.59 12.05 -12.58
C ASN A 582 10.19 10.56 -12.62
N ASN A 583 9.51 10.08 -11.58
CA ASN A 583 9.04 8.72 -11.37
C ASN A 583 10.16 7.68 -11.25
N ASP A 584 11.38 8.05 -10.83
CA ASP A 584 12.50 7.11 -10.63
C ASP A 584 12.55 6.48 -9.22
N SER A 585 11.61 6.86 -8.35
CA SER A 585 11.46 6.42 -6.95
C SER A 585 12.43 7.07 -5.98
N GLN A 586 13.08 8.15 -6.41
CA GLN A 586 13.89 9.00 -5.56
C GLN A 586 13.19 10.30 -5.25
N THR A 587 13.34 10.77 -4.02
CA THR A 587 12.80 12.06 -3.59
C THR A 587 13.60 13.21 -4.20
N ASP A 588 12.99 13.97 -5.12
CA ASP A 588 13.56 15.19 -5.68
C ASP A 588 13.31 16.42 -4.80
N ILE A 589 14.05 17.51 -5.06
CA ILE A 589 13.94 18.77 -4.30
C ILE A 589 13.50 19.92 -5.22
N VAL A 590 12.38 20.58 -4.88
CA VAL A 590 11.94 21.80 -5.57
C VAL A 590 12.54 23.02 -4.90
N LEU A 591 13.14 23.91 -5.69
CA LEU A 591 13.79 25.13 -5.22
C LEU A 591 13.24 26.37 -5.92
N ARG A 592 13.13 27.46 -5.16
CA ARG A 592 12.76 28.79 -5.65
C ARG A 592 13.80 29.83 -5.25
N ASN A 593 14.27 30.59 -6.22
CA ASN A 593 15.14 31.72 -5.98
C ASN A 593 14.29 32.92 -5.54
N SER A 594 14.51 33.37 -4.30
CA SER A 594 13.78 34.46 -3.66
C SER A 594 14.09 35.86 -4.23
N LYS A 595 15.15 36.01 -5.04
CA LYS A 595 15.55 37.27 -5.67
C LYS A 595 15.04 37.40 -7.11
N THR A 596 15.17 36.33 -7.88
CA THR A 596 14.86 36.33 -9.31
C THR A 596 13.50 35.72 -9.64
N GLY A 597 12.91 34.96 -8.71
CA GLY A 597 11.69 34.21 -8.94
C GLY A 597 11.89 32.95 -9.79
N ALA A 598 13.14 32.61 -10.14
CA ALA A 598 13.49 31.40 -10.85
C ALA A 598 13.13 30.17 -10.02
N ASN A 599 12.65 29.12 -10.67
CA ASN A 599 12.21 27.88 -10.03
C ASN A 599 12.91 26.71 -10.71
N GLN A 600 13.28 25.69 -9.95
CA GLN A 600 13.93 24.49 -10.48
C GLN A 600 13.64 23.27 -9.64
N ILE A 601 13.74 22.10 -10.26
CA ILE A 601 13.72 20.79 -9.61
C ILE A 601 15.15 20.26 -9.66
N TRP A 602 15.70 19.88 -8.51
CA TRP A 602 16.90 19.08 -8.42
C TRP A 602 16.51 17.62 -8.48
N LEU A 603 16.94 16.94 -9.54
CA LEU A 603 16.77 15.50 -9.65
C LEU A 603 17.78 14.82 -8.74
N MET A 604 17.32 13.88 -7.93
CA MET A 604 18.11 13.26 -6.87
C MET A 604 18.28 11.76 -7.10
N ASN A 605 19.31 11.20 -6.49
CA ASN A 605 19.49 9.77 -6.29
C ASN A 605 20.04 9.59 -4.86
N GLY A 606 19.13 9.26 -3.96
CA GLY A 606 19.28 9.46 -2.53
C GLY A 606 19.73 10.88 -2.20
N THR A 607 20.83 11.03 -1.46
CA THR A 607 21.37 12.34 -1.07
C THR A 607 22.26 13.00 -2.13
N ASN A 608 22.30 12.49 -3.36
CA ASN A 608 23.12 13.04 -4.44
C ASN A 608 22.27 13.68 -5.53
N ARG A 609 22.60 14.91 -5.93
CA ARG A 609 21.97 15.57 -7.08
C ARG A 609 22.50 15.01 -8.39
N THR A 610 21.63 14.44 -9.22
CA THR A 610 21.95 13.89 -10.54
C THR A 610 21.65 14.84 -11.68
N GLY A 611 20.74 15.80 -11.48
CA GLY A 611 20.32 16.73 -12.53
C GLY A 611 19.62 17.99 -12.01
N THR A 612 19.25 18.87 -12.94
CA THR A 612 18.45 20.05 -12.64
C THR A 612 17.52 20.34 -13.81
N VAL A 613 16.23 20.52 -13.52
CA VAL A 613 15.21 20.93 -14.50
C VAL A 613 14.71 22.31 -14.13
N ALA A 614 14.77 23.25 -15.07
CA ALA A 614 14.23 24.59 -14.87
C ALA A 614 12.70 24.59 -15.03
N LEU A 615 12.00 25.27 -14.12
CA LEU A 615 10.57 25.52 -14.18
C LEU A 615 10.29 26.98 -14.58
N PRO A 616 9.05 27.32 -14.99
CA PRO A 616 8.70 28.71 -15.31
C PRO A 616 9.09 29.68 -14.18
N THR A 617 9.59 30.85 -14.53
CA THR A 617 9.93 31.90 -13.54
C THR A 617 8.66 32.61 -13.08
N VAL A 618 8.49 32.77 -11.76
CA VAL A 618 7.44 33.63 -11.18
C VAL A 618 8.11 34.85 -10.57
N GLY A 619 8.17 35.93 -11.36
CA GLY A 619 8.92 37.14 -11.01
C GLY A 619 8.32 37.97 -9.86
N ASP A 620 7.04 37.78 -9.52
CA ASP A 620 6.44 38.43 -8.34
C ASP A 620 6.89 37.70 -7.06
N PRO A 621 7.64 38.36 -6.16
CA PRO A 621 8.18 37.74 -4.94
C PRO A 621 7.11 37.43 -3.90
N ASN A 622 5.88 37.95 -4.04
CA ASN A 622 4.78 37.65 -3.13
C ASN A 622 4.24 36.22 -3.31
N TRP A 623 4.54 35.57 -4.44
CA TRP A 623 4.24 34.15 -4.62
C TRP A 623 5.30 33.28 -3.93
N ALA A 624 4.83 32.43 -3.01
CA ALA A 624 5.63 31.43 -2.34
C ALA A 624 5.13 30.03 -2.67
N MET A 625 6.04 29.10 -2.96
CA MET A 625 5.75 27.66 -2.98
C MET A 625 5.44 27.21 -1.56
N ARG A 626 4.39 26.43 -1.38
CA ARG A 626 3.82 26.11 -0.08
C ARG A 626 3.51 24.64 0.12
N GLY A 627 3.44 23.84 -0.93
CA GLY A 627 3.41 22.41 -0.77
C GLY A 627 3.50 21.60 -2.04
N ILE A 628 3.76 20.31 -1.91
CA ILE A 628 3.89 19.33 -2.99
C ILE A 628 2.92 18.18 -2.71
N ALA A 629 2.01 17.92 -3.66
CA ALA A 629 1.00 16.87 -3.56
C ALA A 629 0.37 16.62 -4.93
N ASP A 630 -0.31 15.51 -5.14
CA ASP A 630 -1.16 15.33 -6.33
C ASP A 630 -2.55 15.97 -6.06
N TYR A 631 -2.75 17.24 -6.45
CA TYR A 631 -3.99 17.95 -6.14
C TYR A 631 -5.13 17.64 -7.13
N ASP A 632 -4.88 16.87 -8.19
CA ASP A 632 -5.93 16.45 -9.13
C ASP A 632 -6.04 14.95 -9.41
N ASN A 633 -5.33 14.14 -8.62
CA ASN A 633 -5.34 12.67 -8.64
C ASN A 633 -4.93 12.08 -9.99
N ASP A 634 -4.03 12.73 -10.72
CA ASP A 634 -3.52 12.24 -12.00
C ASP A 634 -2.23 11.39 -11.89
N GLY A 635 -1.74 11.20 -10.67
CA GLY A 635 -0.52 10.45 -10.34
C GLY A 635 0.77 11.28 -10.43
N ASN A 636 0.70 12.57 -10.78
CA ASN A 636 1.85 13.47 -10.78
C ASN A 636 1.80 14.43 -9.59
N LEU A 637 2.97 14.75 -9.04
CA LEU A 637 3.08 15.76 -7.99
C LEU A 637 2.96 17.17 -8.55
N ASP A 638 2.04 17.95 -7.98
CA ASP A 638 1.81 19.35 -8.27
C ASP A 638 2.50 20.27 -7.25
N ILE A 639 2.64 21.55 -7.61
CA ILE A 639 3.27 22.56 -6.75
C ILE A 639 2.22 23.58 -6.28
N LEU A 640 1.90 23.58 -4.99
CA LEU A 640 1.00 24.55 -4.36
C LEU A 640 1.69 25.88 -4.10
N TRP A 641 1.00 26.96 -4.45
CA TRP A 641 1.44 28.34 -4.35
C TRP A 641 0.48 29.17 -3.50
N ARG A 642 1.04 30.09 -2.72
CA ARG A 642 0.26 31.12 -2.01
C ARG A 642 0.80 32.50 -2.29
N TYR A 643 -0.12 33.42 -2.56
CA TYR A 643 0.18 34.85 -2.68
C TYR A 643 0.16 35.53 -1.31
N GLN A 644 1.25 36.18 -0.94
CA GLN A 644 1.45 36.88 0.34
C GLN A 644 1.51 38.41 0.19
N GLY A 645 0.95 38.95 -0.89
CA GLY A 645 0.80 40.38 -1.12
C GLY A 645 -0.64 40.85 -0.87
N THR A 646 -0.84 42.17 -0.88
CA THR A 646 -2.16 42.82 -0.80
C THR A 646 -2.75 43.08 -2.20
N GLY A 647 -4.04 43.41 -2.28
CA GLY A 647 -4.70 43.78 -3.55
C GLY A 647 -5.59 42.67 -4.12
N THR A 648 -5.73 42.61 -5.45
CA THR A 648 -6.68 41.69 -6.11
C THR A 648 -6.32 40.21 -5.97
N LEU A 649 -5.04 39.89 -5.74
CA LEU A 649 -4.55 38.54 -5.49
C LEU A 649 -4.38 38.22 -4.00
N GLN A 650 -4.83 39.10 -3.09
CA GLN A 650 -4.56 38.95 -1.66
C GLN A 650 -5.00 37.59 -1.13
N GLY A 651 -4.04 36.80 -0.67
CA GLY A 651 -4.31 35.49 -0.10
C GLY A 651 -4.68 34.40 -1.13
N ALA A 652 -4.50 34.67 -2.43
CA ALA A 652 -4.78 33.71 -3.48
C ALA A 652 -3.96 32.43 -3.28
N VAL A 653 -4.61 31.30 -3.52
CA VAL A 653 -4.00 29.97 -3.47
C VAL A 653 -4.24 29.32 -4.82
N GLN A 654 -3.21 28.71 -5.38
CA GLN A 654 -3.29 27.96 -6.63
C GLN A 654 -2.27 26.83 -6.61
N TYR A 655 -2.49 25.75 -7.34
CA TYR A 655 -1.42 24.80 -7.62
C TYR A 655 -1.04 24.85 -9.10
N TRP A 656 0.23 24.57 -9.37
CA TRP A 656 0.72 24.25 -10.69
C TRP A 656 0.45 22.78 -10.95
N LYS A 657 -0.41 22.52 -11.93
CA LYS A 657 -0.61 21.18 -12.47
C LYS A 657 0.66 20.76 -13.19
N MET A 658 1.25 19.65 -12.77
CA MET A 658 2.49 19.12 -13.33
C MET A 658 2.23 17.84 -14.13
N ASN A 659 3.17 17.49 -15.00
CA ASN A 659 3.26 16.16 -15.61
C ASN A 659 4.73 15.75 -15.56
N GLY A 660 5.06 14.97 -14.54
CA GLY A 660 6.40 14.84 -14.01
C GLY A 660 7.07 16.22 -13.79
N VAL A 661 8.23 16.42 -14.41
CA VAL A 661 9.01 17.67 -14.28
C VAL A 661 8.45 18.86 -15.09
N ASN A 662 7.35 18.70 -15.81
CA ASN A 662 6.81 19.72 -16.71
C ASN A 662 5.60 20.45 -16.11
N TYR A 663 5.66 21.79 -16.08
CA TYR A 663 4.49 22.62 -15.80
C TYR A 663 3.48 22.55 -16.95
N THR A 664 2.19 22.34 -16.63
CA THR A 664 1.12 22.27 -17.64
C THR A 664 0.14 23.43 -17.53
N ALA A 665 -0.36 23.73 -16.32
CA ALA A 665 -1.35 24.77 -16.07
C ALA A 665 -1.32 25.26 -14.62
N SER A 666 -2.01 26.35 -14.33
CA SER A 666 -2.28 26.82 -12.96
C SER A 666 -3.76 26.66 -12.67
N VAL A 667 -4.09 26.07 -11.52
CA VAL A 667 -5.47 25.84 -11.06
C VAL A 667 -5.68 26.57 -9.74
N SER A 668 -6.69 27.44 -9.70
CA SER A 668 -7.01 28.22 -8.50
C SER A 668 -7.73 27.37 -7.45
N LEU A 669 -7.37 27.59 -6.20
CA LEU A 669 -8.00 27.02 -5.01
C LEU A 669 -8.77 28.11 -4.25
N PRO A 670 -9.59 27.74 -3.24
CA PRO A 670 -10.22 28.72 -2.37
C PRO A 670 -9.21 29.68 -1.76
N THR A 671 -9.51 30.98 -1.83
CA THR A 671 -8.65 32.06 -1.33
C THR A 671 -8.80 32.20 0.18
N ASP A 672 -7.70 32.52 0.88
CA ASP A 672 -7.75 33.02 2.27
C ASP A 672 -7.04 34.36 2.38
N ALA A 673 -7.85 35.42 2.44
CA ALA A 673 -7.39 36.80 2.44
C ALA A 673 -6.62 37.22 3.71
N ASP A 674 -6.69 36.44 4.79
CA ASP A 674 -5.90 36.72 5.99
C ASP A 674 -4.46 36.24 5.78
N LEU A 675 -3.57 37.20 5.53
CA LEU A 675 -2.16 36.95 5.26
C LEU A 675 -1.41 36.29 6.43
N ASN A 676 -1.96 36.37 7.65
CA ASN A 676 -1.40 35.71 8.83
C ASN A 676 -1.50 34.19 8.76
N TRP A 677 -2.46 33.64 8.01
CA TRP A 677 -2.59 32.19 7.82
C TRP A 677 -1.64 31.67 6.75
N THR A 678 -0.51 31.06 7.10
CA THR A 678 0.39 30.43 6.13
C THR A 678 0.04 28.97 5.90
N ILE A 679 0.27 28.48 4.68
CA ILE A 679 0.25 27.05 4.36
C ILE A 679 1.62 26.47 4.75
N ILE A 680 1.59 25.34 5.44
CA ILE A 680 2.78 24.73 6.05
C ILE A 680 2.98 23.26 5.65
N GLY A 681 2.03 22.63 4.94
CA GLY A 681 2.17 21.30 4.39
C GLY A 681 1.04 20.98 3.39
N PRO A 682 1.22 19.96 2.52
CA PRO A 682 2.33 18.98 2.52
C PRO A 682 3.64 19.58 1.98
N ARG A 683 4.82 19.32 2.56
CA ARG A 683 6.07 19.98 2.15
C ARG A 683 7.29 19.08 2.15
#